data_AF-G0PM91-F1
#
_entry.id   AF-G0PM91-F1
#
_cell.length_a   1.000
_cell.length_b   1.000
_cell.length_c   1.000
_cell.angle_alpha   90.00
_cell.angle_beta   90.00
_cell.angle_gamma   90.00
#
_symmetry.space_group_name_H-M   'P 1'
#
loop_
_entity.id
_entity.type
_entity.pdbx_description
1 polymer ?
#
loop_
_entity_poly.entity_id
_entity_poly.type
_entity_poly.pdbx_seq_one_letter_code
_entity_poly.pdbx_strand_id
1 'polypeptide(L)'
;MELVINPSQEVFNQLVYLSGTTHEWDHQPYDYKYYSENYDGFWFVAMIDTSKAPRMSQKYADAFGFTKMLPYSHMEAEIKPGKVKIPELPDVYTTKDWKDVDEHQLESFDLTICPRPRKSRMRSWFQQEGVYTRVAFDSAQKIVGYCAIRTIVFNKLCAAPFYAENEEVAVRLLADVIKDIPDFGQFEKLLFWYPAINENMKSLLTRFLPEDGFHIQVDFRTQFTKEILPARDDVVYSVASMELVINPSQEVFDQLIHLAGATNGWGHQPYDYKFYSENYGGYWFIAVIDKSKNSSENLVAGGSLARWDVKNGDPLYSIGLFYCKEEYRGKGYGKEVFKKIMDIVGDDNCVLSAAVNMSQKYADVFGFIKMPPYWHLKAELKPGKVNYPELNNEYTTKDWKDVDENQLEAYDLTVCGRPRKERMRSWFQQEEVYTRPTTSNQENITPAETTSQMSVDGKATESRKRAQNAESTSEPQRKTMKKIELVITPSPTGEAENKDDLDYGNGGYYPVKDGQVLNKRYEVQKMLGNGHFATVHMAEDRMTESTVAVKIAKSARRYEKPSEMEIKFMERIKEVTNSKSNSSSPGSNNIVKLLDDFRIKGKEGIHVVMVFEVLCMDLDKLLFESNQQVLTLDRIRKFSKNILEGLLFLHTKCKIMHLDIKPENCLVNVDPQNMDLSDPSCNASLKIGDFGTSALSAKEALKHPFFNYDCS
;
A
#
# COMPACT_ATOMS: atom_id res chain seq x y z
N MET A 1 -8.69 -15.66 -18.52
CA MET A 1 -7.87 -15.02 -19.54
C MET A 1 -7.96 -15.76 -20.86
N GLU A 2 -8.15 -15.03 -21.95
CA GLU A 2 -7.88 -15.50 -23.32
C GLU A 2 -6.92 -14.50 -23.98
N LEU A 3 -5.95 -14.98 -24.75
CA LEU A 3 -5.01 -14.13 -25.48
C LEU A 3 -5.65 -13.72 -26.81
N VAL A 4 -6.35 -12.59 -26.82
CA VAL A 4 -7.06 -12.12 -28.00
C VAL A 4 -6.14 -11.23 -28.83
N ILE A 5 -5.94 -11.63 -30.08
CA ILE A 5 -5.18 -10.87 -31.08
C ILE A 5 -6.20 -10.06 -31.89
N ASN A 6 -6.07 -8.73 -31.84
CA ASN A 6 -7.00 -7.78 -32.46
C ASN A 6 -8.46 -7.92 -31.92
N PRO A 7 -8.70 -7.68 -30.62
CA PRO A 7 -10.03 -7.64 -29.98
C PRO A 7 -10.99 -6.59 -30.56
N SER A 8 -12.21 -6.48 -30.03
CA SER A 8 -13.20 -5.51 -30.52
C SER A 8 -12.91 -4.05 -30.11
N GLN A 9 -13.46 -3.10 -30.89
CA GLN A 9 -13.41 -1.67 -30.61
C GLN A 9 -13.93 -1.30 -29.20
N GLU A 10 -14.90 -2.06 -28.68
CA GLU A 10 -15.45 -1.87 -27.32
C GLU A 10 -14.42 -2.19 -26.23
N VAL A 11 -13.62 -3.25 -26.40
CA VAL A 11 -12.53 -3.61 -25.49
C VAL A 11 -11.42 -2.55 -25.50
N PHE A 12 -11.11 -1.97 -26.67
CA PHE A 12 -10.16 -0.86 -26.72
C PHE A 12 -10.70 0.41 -26.08
N ASN A 13 -11.97 0.76 -26.30
CA ASN A 13 -12.59 1.93 -25.67
C ASN A 13 -12.58 1.82 -24.14
N GLN A 14 -12.82 0.63 -23.60
CA GLN A 14 -12.66 0.34 -22.17
C GLN A 14 -11.19 0.46 -21.72
N LEU A 15 -10.23 0.02 -22.54
CA LEU A 15 -8.80 0.18 -22.22
C LEU A 15 -8.37 1.64 -22.19
N VAL A 16 -8.81 2.46 -23.15
CA VAL A 16 -8.59 3.91 -23.24
C VAL A 16 -9.19 4.63 -22.03
N TYR A 17 -10.45 4.33 -21.71
CA TYR A 17 -11.11 4.91 -20.55
C TYR A 17 -10.34 4.55 -19.26
N LEU A 18 -9.96 3.28 -19.09
CA LEU A 18 -9.11 2.89 -17.96
C LEU A 18 -7.69 3.49 -18.02
N SER A 19 -7.06 3.74 -19.18
CA SER A 19 -5.71 4.31 -19.23
C SER A 19 -5.71 5.81 -18.95
N GLY A 20 -6.70 6.55 -19.45
CA GLY A 20 -6.92 7.95 -19.09
C GLY A 20 -7.21 8.11 -17.58
N THR A 21 -7.96 7.19 -16.97
CA THR A 21 -8.31 7.26 -15.53
C THR A 21 -7.33 6.54 -14.58
N THR A 22 -6.30 5.83 -15.06
CA THR A 22 -5.33 5.13 -14.18
C THR A 22 -3.86 5.38 -14.52
N HIS A 23 -3.54 5.92 -15.70
CA HIS A 23 -2.16 6.13 -16.17
C HIS A 23 -1.92 7.52 -16.77
N GLU A 24 -2.95 8.38 -16.84
CA GLU A 24 -2.94 9.70 -17.52
C GLU A 24 -2.42 9.64 -18.98
N TRP A 25 -2.74 8.55 -19.70
CA TRP A 25 -2.38 8.41 -21.11
C TRP A 25 -3.47 8.98 -22.03
N ASP A 26 -3.08 9.95 -22.85
CA ASP A 26 -3.94 10.74 -23.76
C ASP A 26 -4.41 10.01 -25.03
N HIS A 27 -4.70 8.72 -24.92
CA HIS A 27 -5.30 7.95 -26.01
C HIS A 27 -6.81 8.22 -26.10
N GLN A 28 -7.36 8.03 -27.30
CA GLN A 28 -8.75 8.32 -27.62
C GLN A 28 -9.46 7.08 -28.17
N PRO A 29 -10.79 6.92 -28.01
CA PRO A 29 -11.53 5.74 -28.50
C PRO A 29 -11.29 5.42 -29.98
N TYR A 30 -11.17 6.46 -30.82
CA TYR A 30 -10.92 6.31 -32.26
C TYR A 30 -9.50 5.83 -32.60
N ASP A 31 -8.55 5.84 -31.65
CA ASP A 31 -7.16 5.40 -31.87
C ASP A 31 -7.07 3.92 -32.24
N TYR A 32 -8.07 3.09 -31.91
CA TYR A 32 -7.98 1.66 -32.21
C TYR A 32 -8.04 1.37 -33.69
N LYS A 33 -9.13 1.81 -34.31
CA LYS A 33 -9.40 1.70 -35.74
C LYS A 33 -8.24 2.31 -36.51
N TYR A 34 -7.83 3.50 -36.07
CA TYR A 34 -6.66 4.22 -36.54
C TYR A 34 -5.38 3.35 -36.53
N TYR A 35 -5.01 2.74 -35.39
CA TYR A 35 -3.83 1.91 -35.31
C TYR A 35 -3.96 0.62 -36.14
N SER A 36 -5.12 -0.03 -36.13
CA SER A 36 -5.35 -1.29 -36.85
C SER A 36 -5.40 -1.16 -38.37
N GLU A 37 -5.90 -0.04 -38.90
CA GLU A 37 -6.03 0.18 -40.35
C GLU A 37 -4.75 0.75 -40.99
N ASN A 38 -3.81 1.29 -40.18
CA ASN A 38 -2.68 2.08 -40.69
C ASN A 38 -1.28 1.61 -40.22
N TYR A 39 -1.16 0.51 -39.48
CA TYR A 39 0.12 -0.11 -39.13
C TYR A 39 0.27 -1.49 -39.77
N ASP A 40 1.19 -1.64 -40.73
CA ASP A 40 1.56 -2.96 -41.27
C ASP A 40 2.07 -3.88 -40.15
N GLY A 41 1.46 -5.06 -40.04
CA GLY A 41 1.76 -5.98 -38.94
C GLY A 41 1.33 -5.47 -37.57
N PHE A 42 0.24 -4.69 -37.48
CA PHE A 42 -0.38 -4.35 -36.20
C PHE A 42 -1.02 -5.59 -35.55
N TRP A 43 -0.44 -6.00 -34.43
CA TRP A 43 -0.96 -7.04 -33.57
C TRP A 43 -1.27 -6.44 -32.21
N PHE A 44 -2.52 -6.00 -32.00
CA PHE A 44 -2.98 -5.60 -30.68
C PHE A 44 -3.28 -6.85 -29.87
N VAL A 45 -2.25 -7.38 -29.21
CA VAL A 45 -2.34 -8.57 -28.37
C VAL A 45 -2.87 -8.14 -27.00
N ALA A 46 -4.18 -8.26 -26.82
CA ALA A 46 -4.85 -7.98 -25.56
C ALA A 46 -5.14 -9.30 -24.83
N MET A 47 -4.45 -9.50 -23.71
CA MET A 47 -4.83 -10.55 -22.76
C MET A 47 -5.98 -9.99 -21.92
N ILE A 48 -7.21 -10.43 -22.19
CA ILE A 48 -8.40 -9.88 -21.54
C ILE A 48 -8.53 -10.50 -20.14
N ASP A 49 -8.21 -9.68 -19.13
CA ASP A 49 -8.57 -9.86 -17.73
C ASP A 49 -8.86 -8.49 -17.08
N THR A 50 -9.77 -8.46 -16.13
CA THR A 50 -10.30 -7.24 -15.49
C THR A 50 -9.40 -6.67 -14.38
N SER A 51 -8.19 -7.20 -14.22
CA SER A 51 -7.25 -6.96 -13.11
C SER A 51 -5.84 -6.55 -13.61
N LYS A 52 -5.70 -5.33 -14.15
CA LYS A 52 -4.41 -4.77 -14.64
C LYS A 52 -3.33 -4.79 -13.53
N ALA A 53 -2.07 -5.23 -13.66
CA ALA A 53 -1.08 -5.24 -14.78
C ALA A 53 -0.10 -4.02 -14.81
N PRO A 54 1.24 -4.22 -14.84
CA PRO A 54 2.23 -3.13 -14.72
C PRO A 54 3.41 -3.04 -15.76
N ARG A 55 4.29 -2.02 -15.61
CA ARG A 55 5.44 -1.68 -16.50
C ARG A 55 6.60 -2.71 -16.58
N MET A 56 7.28 -2.73 -17.75
CA MET A 56 8.09 -3.89 -18.24
C MET A 56 9.43 -3.58 -18.97
N SER A 57 9.84 -2.32 -19.18
CA SER A 57 10.83 -1.93 -20.21
C SER A 57 12.23 -2.57 -20.10
N GLN A 58 12.94 -2.45 -18.98
CA GLN A 58 14.30 -3.01 -18.83
C GLN A 58 14.30 -4.55 -18.92
N LYS A 59 13.29 -5.22 -18.34
CA LYS A 59 13.17 -6.69 -18.42
C LYS A 59 13.02 -7.18 -19.86
N TYR A 60 12.31 -6.44 -20.71
CA TYR A 60 12.26 -6.73 -22.15
C TYR A 60 13.59 -6.45 -22.85
N ALA A 61 14.33 -5.44 -22.43
CA ALA A 61 15.66 -5.13 -22.98
C ALA A 61 16.62 -6.30 -22.78
N ASP A 62 16.72 -6.78 -21.55
CA ASP A 62 17.66 -7.84 -21.17
C ASP A 62 17.23 -9.21 -21.74
N ALA A 63 15.92 -9.53 -21.70
CA ALA A 63 15.41 -10.82 -22.16
C ALA A 63 15.40 -11.00 -23.69
N PHE A 64 15.16 -9.93 -24.46
CA PHE A 64 15.11 -9.99 -25.92
C PHE A 64 16.34 -9.40 -26.62
N GLY A 65 17.31 -8.90 -25.85
CA GLY A 65 18.62 -8.43 -26.32
C GLY A 65 18.60 -7.05 -26.99
N PHE A 66 17.81 -6.11 -26.47
CA PHE A 66 17.80 -4.72 -26.94
C PHE A 66 18.90 -3.90 -26.23
N THR A 67 20.07 -3.78 -26.86
CA THR A 67 21.33 -3.33 -26.24
C THR A 67 21.69 -1.85 -26.40
N LYS A 68 20.88 -1.06 -27.13
CA LYS A 68 21.13 0.36 -27.39
C LYS A 68 19.97 1.22 -26.88
N MET A 69 20.31 2.42 -26.41
CA MET A 69 19.37 3.48 -26.03
C MET A 69 19.84 4.83 -26.61
N LEU A 70 18.91 5.77 -26.68
CA LEU A 70 19.19 7.16 -27.05
C LEU A 70 19.92 7.90 -25.90
N PRO A 71 20.82 8.84 -26.21
CA PRO A 71 21.64 9.53 -25.20
C PRO A 71 20.86 10.61 -24.43
N TYR A 72 19.71 11.06 -24.93
CA TYR A 72 18.85 12.07 -24.32
C TYR A 72 17.58 11.48 -23.67
N SER A 73 17.04 12.23 -22.72
CA SER A 73 15.69 12.03 -22.16
C SER A 73 14.65 12.77 -22.99
N HIS A 74 13.39 12.56 -22.66
CA HIS A 74 12.27 13.43 -23.00
C HIS A 74 11.94 14.35 -21.82
N MET A 75 11.35 15.49 -22.14
CA MET A 75 11.05 16.63 -21.30
C MET A 75 9.57 16.95 -21.43
N GLU A 76 8.83 17.14 -20.34
CA GLU A 76 7.50 17.72 -20.39
C GLU A 76 7.58 19.26 -20.29
N ALA A 77 6.72 19.96 -21.01
CA ALA A 77 6.43 21.36 -20.77
C ALA A 77 4.93 21.58 -20.62
N GLU A 78 4.53 22.28 -19.57
CA GLU A 78 3.15 22.67 -19.31
C GLU A 78 2.97 24.18 -19.44
N ILE A 79 1.98 24.63 -20.21
CA ILE A 79 1.61 26.05 -20.30
C ILE A 79 0.13 26.25 -19.99
N LYS A 80 -0.25 27.47 -19.57
CA LYS A 80 -1.66 27.85 -19.32
C LYS A 80 -2.24 28.58 -20.55
N PRO A 81 -3.16 27.96 -21.31
CA PRO A 81 -3.70 28.52 -22.56
C PRO A 81 -4.24 29.96 -22.43
N GLY A 82 -5.03 30.24 -21.38
CA GLY A 82 -5.59 31.57 -21.12
C GLY A 82 -4.59 32.70 -20.82
N LYS A 83 -3.28 32.42 -20.75
CA LYS A 83 -2.22 33.43 -20.62
C LYS A 83 -1.44 33.70 -21.90
N VAL A 84 -1.59 32.85 -22.92
CA VAL A 84 -0.78 32.88 -24.15
C VAL A 84 -1.02 34.17 -24.92
N LYS A 85 0.07 34.82 -25.35
CA LYS A 85 0.06 35.92 -26.30
C LYS A 85 0.66 35.42 -27.61
N ILE A 86 -0.05 35.59 -28.70
CA ILE A 86 0.46 35.22 -30.02
C ILE A 86 1.38 36.36 -30.50
N PRO A 87 2.67 36.10 -30.78
CA PRO A 87 3.58 37.13 -31.28
C PRO A 87 3.21 37.57 -32.71
N GLU A 88 3.55 38.81 -33.07
CA GLU A 88 3.61 39.21 -34.47
C GLU A 88 4.81 38.52 -35.14
N LEU A 89 4.59 37.95 -36.33
CA LEU A 89 5.58 37.14 -37.03
C LEU A 89 5.71 37.62 -38.48
N PRO A 90 6.93 37.74 -39.01
CA PRO A 90 7.13 38.12 -40.40
C PRO A 90 6.69 36.98 -41.32
N ASP A 91 6.17 37.31 -42.50
CA ASP A 91 5.69 36.35 -43.51
C ASP A 91 6.83 35.69 -44.30
N VAL A 92 7.85 35.20 -43.57
CA VAL A 92 8.97 34.40 -44.11
C VAL A 92 8.54 32.94 -44.29
N TYR A 93 7.64 32.46 -43.44
CA TYR A 93 7.06 31.12 -43.50
C TYR A 93 5.54 31.21 -43.58
N THR A 94 4.95 30.51 -44.55
CA THR A 94 3.49 30.40 -44.71
C THR A 94 3.01 29.07 -44.12
N THR A 95 1.84 29.03 -43.50
CA THR A 95 1.22 27.78 -43.03
C THR A 95 -0.03 27.43 -43.83
N LYS A 96 -0.35 26.14 -43.89
CA LYS A 96 -1.60 25.59 -44.46
C LYS A 96 -2.15 24.54 -43.50
N ASP A 97 -3.46 24.27 -43.56
CA ASP A 97 -3.98 23.04 -42.95
C ASP A 97 -3.45 21.84 -43.73
N TRP A 98 -3.25 20.70 -43.06
CA TRP A 98 -2.72 19.51 -43.71
C TRP A 98 -3.56 19.02 -44.92
N LYS A 99 -4.85 19.38 -44.98
CA LYS A 99 -5.77 19.09 -46.11
C LYS A 99 -5.41 19.85 -47.39
N ASP A 100 -4.77 21.01 -47.26
CA ASP A 100 -4.40 21.91 -48.37
C ASP A 100 -2.93 21.72 -48.79
N VAL A 101 -2.33 20.59 -48.42
CA VAL A 101 -0.93 20.24 -48.64
C VAL A 101 -0.82 19.02 -49.55
N ASP A 102 0.19 19.01 -50.42
CA ASP A 102 0.56 17.81 -51.15
C ASP A 102 1.02 16.71 -50.17
N GLU A 103 0.21 15.65 -50.07
CA GLU A 103 0.41 14.55 -49.15
C GLU A 103 1.70 13.75 -49.43
N HIS A 104 2.23 13.76 -50.66
CA HIS A 104 3.55 13.21 -50.96
C HIS A 104 4.68 14.12 -50.49
N GLN A 105 4.49 15.44 -50.55
CA GLN A 105 5.46 16.39 -50.01
C GLN A 105 5.55 16.28 -48.48
N LEU A 106 4.40 16.18 -47.79
CA LEU A 106 4.34 16.01 -46.34
C LEU A 106 4.91 14.66 -45.87
N GLU A 107 4.62 13.58 -46.59
CA GLU A 107 5.23 12.27 -46.38
C GLU A 107 6.75 12.31 -46.59
N SER A 108 7.22 12.96 -47.66
CA SER A 108 8.65 13.10 -47.94
C SER A 108 9.37 13.89 -46.85
N PHE A 109 8.72 14.91 -46.27
CA PHE A 109 9.26 15.68 -45.15
C PHE A 109 9.30 14.85 -43.86
N ASP A 110 8.20 14.20 -43.48
CA ASP A 110 8.13 13.36 -42.27
C ASP A 110 9.14 12.21 -42.32
N LEU A 111 9.34 11.58 -43.48
CA LEU A 111 10.35 10.54 -43.68
C LEU A 111 11.78 11.02 -43.41
N THR A 112 12.08 12.32 -43.47
CA THR A 112 13.39 12.84 -43.03
C THR A 112 13.55 12.81 -41.51
N ILE A 113 12.46 12.95 -40.75
CA ILE A 113 12.44 13.04 -39.29
C ILE A 113 12.28 11.66 -38.68
N CYS A 114 11.31 10.88 -39.18
CA CYS A 114 11.04 9.51 -38.80
C CYS A 114 11.11 8.63 -40.05
N PRO A 115 12.17 7.82 -40.26
CA PRO A 115 12.35 7.03 -41.49
C PRO A 115 11.38 5.84 -41.61
N ARG A 116 10.38 5.74 -40.73
CA ARG A 116 9.32 4.73 -40.77
C ARG A 116 8.12 5.33 -41.52
N PRO A 117 7.79 4.87 -42.74
CA PRO A 117 6.70 5.46 -43.53
C PRO A 117 5.39 5.42 -42.74
N ARG A 118 4.77 6.59 -42.54
CA ARG A 118 3.58 6.74 -41.69
C ARG A 118 2.54 7.71 -42.28
N LYS A 119 2.46 7.84 -43.61
CA LYS A 119 1.49 8.70 -44.30
C LYS A 119 0.03 8.38 -43.98
N SER A 120 -0.39 7.12 -44.17
CA SER A 120 -1.76 6.65 -43.89
C SER A 120 -2.16 6.96 -42.44
N ARG A 121 -1.22 6.73 -41.51
CA ARG A 121 -1.28 7.13 -40.11
C ARG A 121 -1.46 8.65 -39.98
N MET A 122 -0.52 9.48 -40.40
CA MET A 122 -0.65 10.94 -40.26
C MET A 122 -1.98 11.47 -40.81
N ARG A 123 -2.41 11.00 -41.99
CA ARG A 123 -3.71 11.31 -42.58
C ARG A 123 -4.88 10.99 -41.63
N SER A 124 -4.97 9.76 -41.13
CA SER A 124 -6.11 9.35 -40.30
C SER A 124 -6.07 9.91 -38.86
N TRP A 125 -4.97 10.52 -38.41
CA TRP A 125 -4.86 11.25 -37.15
C TRP A 125 -5.31 12.71 -37.34
N PHE A 126 -4.81 13.36 -38.39
CA PHE A 126 -5.13 14.74 -38.72
C PHE A 126 -6.57 14.93 -39.25
N GLN A 127 -7.26 13.84 -39.61
CA GLN A 127 -8.69 13.86 -39.97
C GLN A 127 -9.65 13.85 -38.77
N GLN A 128 -9.16 13.63 -37.54
CA GLN A 128 -10.01 13.46 -36.35
C GLN A 128 -10.64 14.79 -35.88
N GLU A 129 -11.83 14.69 -35.28
CA GLU A 129 -12.49 15.82 -34.63
C GLU A 129 -11.72 16.24 -33.37
N GLY A 130 -11.60 17.56 -33.14
CA GLY A 130 -10.79 18.11 -32.05
C GLY A 130 -9.28 18.09 -32.27
N VAL A 131 -8.81 17.70 -33.47
CA VAL A 131 -7.41 17.81 -33.90
C VAL A 131 -7.24 19.00 -34.86
N TYR A 132 -6.34 19.91 -34.50
CA TYR A 132 -6.01 21.12 -35.24
C TYR A 132 -4.58 21.00 -35.76
N THR A 133 -4.34 21.32 -37.03
CA THR A 133 -3.02 21.13 -37.64
C THR A 133 -2.53 22.36 -38.38
N ARG A 134 -1.20 22.52 -38.44
CA ARG A 134 -0.56 23.40 -39.40
C ARG A 134 0.67 22.72 -40.00
N VAL A 135 0.91 22.96 -41.28
CA VAL A 135 2.13 22.57 -42.00
C VAL A 135 2.77 23.86 -42.51
N ALA A 136 4.07 24.05 -42.24
CA ALA A 136 4.81 25.26 -42.58
C ALA A 136 5.65 25.08 -43.85
N PHE A 137 5.72 26.14 -44.65
CA PHE A 137 6.42 26.22 -45.92
C PHE A 137 7.37 27.41 -45.95
N ASP A 138 8.54 27.23 -46.56
CA ASP A 138 9.45 28.32 -46.91
C ASP A 138 9.01 29.09 -48.18
N SER A 139 9.79 30.10 -48.55
CA SER A 139 9.58 30.92 -49.75
C SER A 139 9.72 30.14 -51.07
N ALA A 140 10.35 28.95 -51.06
CA ALA A 140 10.41 28.03 -52.20
C ALA A 140 9.24 27.02 -52.20
N GLN A 141 8.26 27.17 -51.31
CA GLN A 141 7.15 26.24 -51.08
C GLN A 141 7.62 24.81 -50.72
N LYS A 142 8.77 24.68 -50.04
CA LYS A 142 9.21 23.43 -49.41
C LYS A 142 8.68 23.36 -47.98
N ILE A 143 8.20 22.20 -47.56
CA ILE A 143 7.78 21.96 -46.17
C ILE A 143 9.00 22.03 -45.24
N VAL A 144 8.84 22.73 -44.12
CA VAL A 144 9.85 22.97 -43.08
C VAL A 144 9.37 22.66 -41.65
N GLY A 145 8.16 22.12 -41.49
CA GLY A 145 7.65 21.68 -40.19
C GLY A 145 6.15 21.42 -40.23
N TYR A 146 5.63 20.76 -39.18
CA TYR A 146 4.20 20.67 -38.92
C TYR A 146 3.89 20.46 -37.44
N CYS A 147 2.69 20.87 -37.02
CA CYS A 147 2.19 20.71 -35.66
C CYS A 147 0.75 20.19 -35.70
N ALA A 148 0.42 19.32 -34.75
CA ALA A 148 -0.94 18.95 -34.41
C ALA A 148 -1.19 19.19 -32.90
N ILE A 149 -2.25 19.93 -32.58
CA ILE A 149 -2.77 20.04 -31.21
C ILE A 149 -4.12 19.31 -31.16
N ARG A 150 -4.30 18.47 -30.15
CA ARG A 150 -5.56 17.77 -29.91
C ARG A 150 -6.13 18.11 -28.54
N THR A 151 -7.46 18.12 -28.44
CA THR A 151 -8.16 18.09 -27.15
C THR A 151 -7.95 16.74 -26.46
N ILE A 152 -7.62 16.78 -25.18
CA ILE A 152 -7.44 15.60 -24.32
C ILE A 152 -8.36 15.69 -23.09
N VAL A 153 -8.39 14.64 -22.28
CA VAL A 153 -9.27 14.55 -21.11
C VAL A 153 -9.00 15.66 -20.08
N PHE A 154 -10.01 15.94 -19.24
CA PHE A 154 -9.97 16.99 -18.20
C PHE A 154 -9.76 18.42 -18.72
N ASN A 155 -10.33 18.76 -19.89
CA ASN A 155 -10.25 20.11 -20.47
C ASN A 155 -8.81 20.61 -20.68
N LYS A 156 -7.92 19.70 -21.09
CA LYS A 156 -6.53 20.00 -21.44
C LYS A 156 -6.31 19.85 -22.96
N LEU A 157 -5.18 20.34 -23.44
CA LEU A 157 -4.69 20.19 -24.80
C LEU A 157 -3.34 19.46 -24.78
N CYS A 158 -3.04 18.69 -25.81
CA CYS A 158 -1.70 18.13 -26.04
C CYS A 158 -1.25 18.47 -27.46
N ALA A 159 -0.12 19.16 -27.59
CA ALA A 159 0.53 19.39 -28.87
C ALA A 159 1.36 18.16 -29.22
N ALA A 160 0.83 17.19 -29.96
CA ALA A 160 1.63 16.07 -30.49
C ALA A 160 0.96 15.43 -31.72
N PRO A 161 1.72 15.10 -32.78
CA PRO A 161 3.13 15.44 -33.00
C PRO A 161 3.38 16.93 -33.29
N PHE A 162 4.56 17.43 -32.92
CA PHE A 162 4.99 18.80 -33.24
C PHE A 162 6.47 18.82 -33.63
N TYR A 163 6.78 19.08 -34.90
CA TYR A 163 8.14 19.08 -35.44
C TYR A 163 8.42 20.33 -36.30
N ALA A 164 9.63 20.90 -36.23
CA ALA A 164 10.00 22.09 -36.97
C ALA A 164 11.53 22.20 -37.20
N GLU A 165 11.94 22.52 -38.43
CA GLU A 165 13.35 22.66 -38.84
C GLU A 165 14.14 23.71 -38.04
N ASN A 166 13.47 24.67 -37.40
CA ASN A 166 14.06 25.66 -36.50
C ASN A 166 12.98 26.32 -35.62
N GLU A 167 13.42 27.11 -34.64
CA GLU A 167 12.54 27.80 -33.69
C GLU A 167 11.54 28.74 -34.36
N GLU A 168 11.93 29.56 -35.36
CA GLU A 168 10.99 30.49 -36.02
C GLU A 168 9.86 29.74 -36.76
N VAL A 169 10.16 28.57 -37.33
CA VAL A 169 9.13 27.68 -37.88
C VAL A 169 8.24 27.11 -36.77
N ALA A 170 8.82 26.71 -35.63
CA ALA A 170 8.05 26.21 -34.48
C ALA A 170 7.11 27.30 -33.91
N VAL A 171 7.60 28.53 -33.77
CA VAL A 171 6.82 29.71 -33.37
C VAL A 171 5.69 29.94 -34.36
N ARG A 172 5.96 29.95 -35.68
CA ARG A 172 4.91 30.14 -36.70
C ARG A 172 3.84 29.05 -36.65
N LEU A 173 4.23 27.79 -36.54
CA LEU A 173 3.31 26.66 -36.43
C LEU A 173 2.42 26.73 -35.20
N LEU A 174 3.02 26.96 -34.02
CA LEU A 174 2.30 27.05 -32.76
C LEU A 174 1.38 28.27 -32.72
N ALA A 175 1.84 29.41 -33.23
CA ALA A 175 1.05 30.64 -33.34
C ALA A 175 -0.17 30.49 -34.24
N ASP A 176 -0.03 29.83 -35.38
CA ASP A 176 -1.15 29.66 -36.31
C ASP A 176 -2.12 28.59 -35.82
N VAL A 177 -1.66 27.41 -35.37
CA VAL A 177 -2.55 26.33 -34.94
C VAL A 177 -3.38 26.70 -33.70
N ILE A 178 -2.85 27.54 -32.80
CA ILE A 178 -3.59 28.05 -31.63
C ILE A 178 -4.78 28.93 -32.04
N LYS A 179 -4.68 29.70 -33.14
CA LYS A 179 -5.78 30.56 -33.61
C LYS A 179 -7.00 29.76 -34.07
N ASP A 180 -6.76 28.53 -34.51
CA ASP A 180 -7.80 27.65 -35.05
C ASP A 180 -8.58 26.90 -33.95
N ILE A 181 -8.05 26.88 -32.72
CA ILE A 181 -8.67 26.20 -31.57
C ILE A 181 -9.75 27.13 -30.97
N PRO A 182 -11.04 26.78 -31.09
CA PRO A 182 -12.11 27.55 -30.47
C PRO A 182 -11.92 27.57 -28.95
N ASP A 183 -12.19 28.71 -28.33
CA ASP A 183 -12.12 28.87 -26.88
C ASP A 183 -10.78 28.45 -26.25
N PHE A 184 -9.66 28.55 -27.00
CA PHE A 184 -8.32 28.15 -26.54
C PHE A 184 -7.99 28.61 -25.10
N GLY A 185 -8.35 29.85 -24.75
CA GLY A 185 -8.09 30.40 -23.41
C GLY A 185 -8.86 29.75 -22.25
N GLN A 186 -9.89 28.94 -22.53
CA GLN A 186 -10.71 28.23 -21.54
C GLN A 186 -10.13 26.85 -21.14
N PHE A 187 -9.14 26.32 -21.88
CA PHE A 187 -8.49 25.06 -21.55
C PHE A 187 -7.55 25.22 -20.33
N GLU A 188 -7.47 24.20 -19.48
CA GLU A 188 -6.73 24.23 -18.21
C GLU A 188 -5.21 24.27 -18.43
N LYS A 189 -4.71 23.39 -19.32
CA LYS A 189 -3.31 23.24 -19.69
C LYS A 189 -3.15 22.94 -21.18
N LEU A 190 -2.01 23.32 -21.75
CA LEU A 190 -1.47 22.74 -22.98
C LEU A 190 -0.14 22.05 -22.65
N LEU A 191 -0.04 20.77 -23.00
CA LEU A 191 1.10 19.89 -22.73
C LEU A 191 1.98 19.71 -23.98
N PHE A 192 3.29 19.67 -23.75
CA PHE A 192 4.34 19.32 -24.71
C PHE A 192 5.28 18.30 -24.05
N TRP A 193 5.93 17.44 -24.83
CA TRP A 193 6.67 16.28 -24.30
C TRP A 193 7.91 15.93 -25.16
N TYR A 194 8.91 16.80 -25.25
CA TYR A 194 9.92 16.84 -26.31
C TYR A 194 11.27 16.18 -25.96
N PRO A 195 12.07 15.65 -26.92
CA PRO A 195 13.45 15.23 -26.67
C PRO A 195 14.32 16.36 -26.12
N ALA A 196 15.09 16.08 -25.06
CA ALA A 196 15.99 17.05 -24.43
C ALA A 196 17.12 17.57 -25.35
N ILE A 197 17.37 16.89 -26.47
CA ILE A 197 18.30 17.35 -27.52
C ILE A 197 17.74 18.54 -28.33
N ASN A 198 16.43 18.79 -28.28
CA ASN A 198 15.85 20.06 -28.75
C ASN A 198 15.91 21.10 -27.63
N GLU A 199 17.02 21.82 -27.56
CA GLU A 199 17.28 22.87 -26.57
C GLU A 199 16.39 24.12 -26.77
N ASN A 200 15.75 24.27 -27.94
CA ASN A 200 15.03 25.48 -28.33
C ASN A 200 13.66 25.64 -27.66
N MET A 201 13.11 24.61 -27.00
CA MET A 201 11.76 24.69 -26.40
C MET A 201 11.61 25.86 -25.41
N LYS A 202 12.61 26.12 -24.56
CA LYS A 202 12.51 27.22 -23.59
C LYS A 202 12.43 28.58 -24.30
N SER A 203 13.23 28.78 -25.35
CA SER A 203 13.19 30.00 -26.16
C SER A 203 11.83 30.13 -26.86
N LEU A 204 11.37 29.06 -27.53
CA LEU A 204 10.05 28.97 -28.15
C LEU A 204 8.92 29.41 -27.20
N LEU A 205 8.80 28.83 -26.00
CA LEU A 205 7.71 29.17 -25.07
C LEU A 205 7.81 30.62 -24.57
N THR A 206 9.02 31.16 -24.43
CA THR A 206 9.27 32.56 -24.05
C THR A 206 8.76 33.56 -25.10
N ARG A 207 8.54 33.13 -26.35
CA ARG A 207 7.92 33.95 -27.42
C ARG A 207 6.41 34.12 -27.24
N PHE A 208 5.76 33.24 -26.49
CA PHE A 208 4.31 33.23 -26.25
C PHE A 208 3.91 33.70 -24.85
N LEU A 209 4.82 33.56 -23.89
CA LEU A 209 4.59 33.72 -22.46
C LEU A 209 5.86 34.28 -21.80
N PRO A 210 5.77 35.07 -20.72
CA PRO A 210 6.91 35.30 -19.85
C PRO A 210 7.41 33.99 -19.23
N GLU A 211 8.65 33.94 -18.72
CA GLU A 211 9.26 32.71 -18.18
C GLU A 211 8.48 32.09 -17.00
N ASP A 212 7.67 32.86 -16.26
CA ASP A 212 6.79 32.38 -15.19
C ASP A 212 5.42 31.84 -15.71
N GLY A 213 5.19 31.93 -17.02
CA GLY A 213 3.96 31.49 -17.68
C GLY A 213 3.93 30.00 -18.03
N PHE A 214 5.08 29.31 -17.99
CA PHE A 214 5.22 27.90 -18.33
C PHE A 214 6.13 27.15 -17.33
N HIS A 215 6.01 25.82 -17.31
CA HIS A 215 6.90 24.94 -16.58
C HIS A 215 7.56 23.97 -17.56
N ILE A 216 8.85 23.69 -17.42
CA ILE A 216 9.60 22.69 -18.20
C ILE A 216 10.29 21.75 -17.21
N GLN A 217 10.24 20.46 -17.50
CA GLN A 217 10.61 19.42 -16.56
C GLN A 217 11.07 18.16 -17.32
N VAL A 218 11.97 17.32 -16.78
CA VAL A 218 12.31 16.02 -17.44
C VAL A 218 11.12 15.06 -17.31
N ASP A 219 10.95 14.04 -18.16
CA ASP A 219 9.74 13.18 -18.14
C ASP A 219 10.04 11.68 -18.31
N PHE A 220 10.71 11.26 -19.38
CA PHE A 220 11.07 9.83 -19.57
C PHE A 220 12.36 9.63 -20.34
N ARG A 221 12.81 8.38 -20.45
CA ARG A 221 13.97 8.00 -21.26
C ARG A 221 13.54 6.98 -22.30
N THR A 222 13.93 7.18 -23.55
CA THR A 222 13.33 6.48 -24.70
C THR A 222 13.97 5.13 -25.02
N GLN A 223 13.15 4.29 -25.66
CA GLN A 223 13.43 2.99 -26.28
C GLN A 223 14.80 2.32 -26.04
N PHE A 224 14.74 1.16 -25.37
CA PHE A 224 15.69 0.08 -25.61
C PHE A 224 15.43 -0.52 -26.99
N THR A 225 16.47 -0.60 -27.81
CA THR A 225 16.43 -1.20 -29.16
C THR A 225 17.73 -1.96 -29.46
N LYS A 226 17.73 -2.84 -30.45
CA LYS A 226 18.97 -3.51 -30.96
C LYS A 226 19.79 -2.54 -31.81
N GLU A 227 19.08 -1.67 -32.53
CA GLU A 227 19.63 -0.65 -33.39
C GLU A 227 18.87 0.64 -33.15
N ILE A 228 19.60 1.73 -32.85
CA ILE A 228 19.00 3.05 -32.77
C ILE A 228 18.49 3.37 -34.17
N LEU A 229 17.16 3.46 -34.30
CA LEU A 229 16.56 3.95 -35.53
C LEU A 229 16.94 5.43 -35.64
N PRO A 230 17.67 5.85 -36.69
CA PRO A 230 18.05 7.24 -36.84
C PRO A 230 16.79 8.09 -37.00
N ALA A 231 16.66 9.12 -36.18
CA ALA A 231 15.59 10.10 -36.25
C ALA A 231 16.19 11.49 -35.98
N ARG A 232 15.51 12.53 -36.46
CA ARG A 232 15.92 13.92 -36.25
C ARG A 232 15.23 14.47 -35.00
N ASP A 233 15.60 13.93 -33.84
CA ASP A 233 14.97 14.31 -32.57
C ASP A 233 15.32 15.75 -32.12
N ASP A 234 16.33 16.37 -32.73
CA ASP A 234 16.69 17.79 -32.62
C ASP A 234 15.59 18.75 -33.11
N VAL A 235 14.76 18.32 -34.06
CA VAL A 235 13.63 19.11 -34.60
C VAL A 235 12.27 18.77 -33.96
N VAL A 236 12.26 17.98 -32.87
CA VAL A 236 11.02 17.50 -32.23
C VAL A 236 10.66 18.35 -31.01
N TYR A 237 9.46 18.92 -31.02
CA TYR A 237 8.93 19.77 -29.96
C TYR A 237 7.83 19.10 -29.10
N SER A 238 7.44 17.81 -29.31
CA SER A 238 6.58 17.03 -28.36
C SER A 238 6.24 15.54 -28.72
N VAL A 239 6.05 14.65 -27.71
CA VAL A 239 5.44 13.26 -27.68
C VAL A 239 4.56 12.93 -26.42
N ALA A 240 4.90 12.06 -25.41
CA ALA A 240 4.08 11.79 -24.16
C ALA A 240 4.65 10.92 -22.96
N SER A 241 4.56 11.33 -21.66
CA SER A 241 4.63 10.46 -20.41
C SER A 241 4.47 11.11 -18.97
N MET A 242 4.58 10.28 -17.90
CA MET A 242 5.04 10.43 -16.47
C MET A 242 5.57 9.04 -15.99
N GLU A 243 6.46 8.83 -14.98
CA GLU A 243 7.16 7.51 -14.79
C GLU A 243 7.04 6.71 -13.44
N LEU A 244 6.56 5.46 -13.53
CA LEU A 244 6.75 4.39 -12.55
C LEU A 244 7.95 3.51 -12.94
N VAL A 245 8.83 3.21 -11.98
CA VAL A 245 10.10 2.49 -12.16
C VAL A 245 10.24 1.30 -11.20
N ILE A 246 11.03 0.31 -11.63
CA ILE A 246 11.43 -0.87 -10.84
C ILE A 246 12.95 -0.87 -10.80
N ASN A 247 13.51 -1.11 -9.63
CA ASN A 247 14.93 -0.99 -9.34
C ASN A 247 15.53 0.33 -9.86
N PRO A 248 15.02 1.50 -9.38
CA PRO A 248 15.60 2.80 -9.71
C PRO A 248 17.02 2.92 -9.15
N SER A 249 17.70 4.03 -9.46
CA SER A 249 19.06 4.29 -8.98
C SER A 249 19.14 4.30 -7.45
N GLN A 250 20.35 4.07 -6.93
CA GLN A 250 20.67 4.18 -5.50
C GLN A 250 20.17 5.51 -4.90
N GLU A 251 20.32 6.63 -5.63
CA GLU A 251 19.84 7.96 -5.26
C GLU A 251 18.33 8.01 -4.91
N VAL A 252 17.50 7.20 -5.57
CA VAL A 252 16.04 7.13 -5.32
C VAL A 252 15.73 6.27 -4.08
N PHE A 253 16.57 5.27 -3.80
CA PHE A 253 16.49 4.49 -2.55
C PHE A 253 16.95 5.34 -1.36
N ASP A 254 18.05 6.07 -1.52
CA ASP A 254 18.62 6.97 -0.50
C ASP A 254 17.62 8.06 -0.07
N GLN A 255 16.89 8.65 -1.03
CA GLN A 255 15.75 9.54 -0.75
C GLN A 255 14.69 8.86 0.12
N LEU A 256 14.32 7.62 -0.19
CA LEU A 256 13.26 6.90 0.52
C LEU A 256 13.66 6.56 1.95
N ILE A 257 14.88 6.06 2.17
CA ILE A 257 15.37 5.76 3.53
C ILE A 257 15.56 7.03 4.36
N HIS A 258 16.01 8.13 3.76
CA HIS A 258 16.11 9.42 4.46
C HIS A 258 14.73 9.95 4.89
N LEU A 259 13.75 9.96 3.96
CA LEU A 259 12.40 10.43 4.26
C LEU A 259 11.69 9.54 5.29
N ALA A 260 11.77 8.22 5.16
CA ALA A 260 11.16 7.28 6.10
C ALA A 260 11.90 7.25 7.46
N GLY A 261 13.21 7.46 7.48
CA GLY A 261 14.00 7.66 8.69
C GLY A 261 13.54 8.91 9.45
N ALA A 262 13.46 10.05 8.75
CA ALA A 262 13.07 11.33 9.34
C ALA A 262 11.61 11.36 9.84
N THR A 263 10.67 10.72 9.13
CA THR A 263 9.23 10.79 9.45
C THR A 263 8.71 9.61 10.28
N ASN A 264 9.34 8.43 10.20
CA ASN A 264 8.88 7.21 10.85
C ASN A 264 9.93 6.53 11.75
N GLY A 265 11.15 7.07 11.87
CA GLY A 265 12.21 6.52 12.72
C GLY A 265 12.71 5.14 12.27
N TRP A 266 12.68 4.89 10.96
CA TRP A 266 13.16 3.64 10.35
C TRP A 266 14.69 3.67 10.18
N GLY A 267 15.36 2.59 10.58
CA GLY A 267 16.82 2.51 10.61
C GLY A 267 17.40 1.71 9.45
N HIS A 268 17.37 2.29 8.25
CA HIS A 268 17.97 1.72 7.04
C HIS A 268 19.19 2.51 6.60
N GLN A 269 20.08 1.85 5.85
CA GLN A 269 21.35 2.41 5.38
C GLN A 269 21.46 2.33 3.85
N PRO A 270 22.23 3.22 3.18
CA PRO A 270 22.37 3.19 1.72
C PRO A 270 22.82 1.82 1.18
N TYR A 271 23.72 1.12 1.90
CA TYR A 271 24.23 -0.19 1.50
C TYR A 271 23.19 -1.33 1.52
N ASP A 272 22.05 -1.14 2.22
CA ASP A 272 20.97 -2.14 2.28
C ASP A 272 20.46 -2.53 0.88
N TYR A 273 20.36 -1.57 -0.05
CA TYR A 273 19.78 -1.81 -1.38
C TYR A 273 20.61 -2.83 -2.17
N LYS A 274 21.93 -2.62 -2.22
CA LYS A 274 22.86 -3.57 -2.85
C LYS A 274 22.78 -4.94 -2.15
N PHE A 275 22.89 -4.97 -0.82
CA PHE A 275 22.83 -6.20 -0.05
C PHE A 275 21.55 -7.01 -0.33
N TYR A 276 20.37 -6.37 -0.31
CA TYR A 276 19.10 -7.04 -0.58
C TYR A 276 19.01 -7.53 -2.03
N SER A 277 19.52 -6.77 -2.99
CA SER A 277 19.50 -7.16 -4.41
C SER A 277 20.39 -8.36 -4.74
N GLU A 278 21.51 -8.53 -4.04
CA GLU A 278 22.47 -9.62 -4.27
C GLU A 278 22.16 -10.88 -3.45
N ASN A 279 21.44 -10.78 -2.32
CA ASN A 279 21.35 -11.87 -1.33
C ASN A 279 19.96 -12.48 -1.12
N TYR A 280 18.94 -12.03 -1.84
CA TYR A 280 17.60 -12.62 -1.86
C TYR A 280 17.36 -13.44 -3.14
N GLY A 281 16.35 -14.32 -3.14
CA GLY A 281 15.95 -15.08 -4.34
C GLY A 281 15.35 -14.20 -5.45
N GLY A 282 15.19 -12.92 -5.16
CA GLY A 282 14.80 -11.83 -6.03
C GLY A 282 14.55 -10.59 -5.17
N TYR A 283 14.83 -9.40 -5.69
CA TYR A 283 14.55 -8.14 -5.00
C TYR A 283 14.08 -7.09 -5.99
N TRP A 284 13.07 -6.33 -5.57
CA TRP A 284 12.50 -5.24 -6.33
C TRP A 284 12.24 -4.05 -5.42
N PHE A 285 12.90 -2.93 -5.70
CA PHE A 285 12.51 -1.63 -5.18
C PHE A 285 11.67 -0.92 -6.24
N ILE A 286 10.39 -0.70 -5.96
CA ILE A 286 9.45 -0.06 -6.88
C ILE A 286 9.29 1.39 -6.45
N ALA A 287 9.35 2.34 -7.37
CA ALA A 287 9.05 3.74 -7.08
C ALA A 287 8.23 4.40 -8.20
N VAL A 288 7.40 5.37 -7.84
CA VAL A 288 6.95 6.41 -8.77
C VAL A 288 7.96 7.55 -8.67
N ILE A 289 8.54 7.92 -9.80
CA ILE A 289 9.43 9.08 -9.90
C ILE A 289 8.77 10.16 -10.76
N ASP A 290 8.73 11.35 -10.18
CA ASP A 290 8.34 12.56 -10.87
C ASP A 290 9.59 13.05 -11.60
N LYS A 291 9.79 12.56 -12.83
CA LYS A 291 10.99 12.90 -13.60
C LYS A 291 11.13 14.39 -13.84
N SER A 292 10.08 15.19 -13.59
CA SER A 292 10.16 16.64 -13.62
C SER A 292 11.34 17.20 -12.82
N LYS A 293 11.67 16.49 -11.73
CA LYS A 293 12.62 16.90 -10.71
C LYS A 293 13.99 16.25 -10.90
N ASN A 294 14.98 16.90 -10.30
CA ASN A 294 16.34 16.37 -10.21
C ASN A 294 16.36 14.96 -9.61
N SER A 295 17.32 14.13 -10.01
CA SER A 295 17.39 12.71 -9.59
C SER A 295 17.51 12.50 -8.07
N SER A 296 17.92 13.55 -7.33
CA SER A 296 18.02 13.59 -5.87
C SER A 296 16.73 13.98 -5.14
N GLU A 297 15.66 14.40 -5.84
CA GLU A 297 14.39 14.85 -5.22
C GLU A 297 13.12 14.37 -5.97
N ASN A 298 13.27 13.44 -6.92
CA ASN A 298 12.20 12.97 -7.80
C ASN A 298 11.31 11.85 -7.21
N LEU A 299 11.62 11.34 -6.03
CA LEU A 299 10.82 10.29 -5.40
C LEU A 299 9.43 10.81 -4.95
N VAL A 300 8.37 10.22 -5.51
CA VAL A 300 6.96 10.47 -5.12
C VAL A 300 6.51 9.48 -4.06
N ALA A 301 6.68 8.19 -4.36
CA ALA A 301 6.34 7.07 -3.50
C ALA A 301 7.21 5.86 -3.87
N GLY A 302 7.50 4.99 -2.92
CA GLY A 302 8.26 3.77 -3.18
C GLY A 302 8.07 2.67 -2.15
N GLY A 303 8.44 1.46 -2.53
CA GLY A 303 8.15 0.22 -1.82
C GLY A 303 9.11 -0.89 -2.21
N SER A 304 9.68 -1.61 -1.24
CA SER A 304 10.59 -2.73 -1.50
C SER A 304 9.91 -4.08 -1.32
N LEU A 305 10.34 -5.04 -2.13
CA LEU A 305 9.86 -6.41 -2.18
C LEU A 305 11.05 -7.36 -2.29
N ALA A 306 11.12 -8.39 -1.44
CA ALA A 306 12.19 -9.37 -1.44
C ALA A 306 11.64 -10.80 -1.44
N ARG A 307 12.07 -11.64 -2.40
CA ARG A 307 11.73 -13.06 -2.49
C ARG A 307 12.69 -13.90 -1.64
N TRP A 308 12.14 -14.74 -0.78
CA TRP A 308 12.86 -15.54 0.20
C TRP A 308 12.21 -16.90 0.44
N ASP A 309 12.38 -17.77 -0.55
CA ASP A 309 11.84 -19.13 -0.64
C ASP A 309 12.09 -19.97 0.63
N VAL A 310 11.13 -20.83 0.96
CA VAL A 310 11.22 -21.75 2.10
C VAL A 310 11.80 -23.11 1.72
N LYS A 311 12.23 -23.88 2.73
CA LYS A 311 13.01 -25.13 2.61
C LYS A 311 12.35 -26.24 1.75
N ASN A 312 11.06 -26.11 1.44
CA ASN A 312 10.30 -27.06 0.62
C ASN A 312 10.09 -26.61 -0.84
N GLY A 313 10.56 -25.41 -1.22
CA GLY A 313 10.47 -24.87 -2.59
C GLY A 313 9.37 -23.84 -2.82
N ASP A 314 8.43 -23.65 -1.87
CA ASP A 314 7.39 -22.63 -2.00
C ASP A 314 8.00 -21.21 -1.97
N PRO A 315 7.67 -20.33 -2.94
CA PRO A 315 8.11 -18.95 -2.90
C PRO A 315 7.43 -18.18 -1.76
N LEU A 316 8.19 -17.28 -1.13
CA LEU A 316 7.68 -16.37 -0.11
C LEU A 316 8.28 -14.99 -0.31
N TYR A 317 7.43 -14.00 -0.50
CA TYR A 317 7.84 -12.61 -0.70
C TYR A 317 7.68 -11.82 0.60
N SER A 318 8.44 -10.73 0.75
CA SER A 318 8.40 -9.83 1.89
C SER A 318 8.40 -8.39 1.41
N ILE A 319 7.34 -7.64 1.75
CA ILE A 319 7.25 -6.20 1.52
C ILE A 319 7.96 -5.50 2.68
N GLY A 320 9.11 -4.89 2.38
CA GLY A 320 9.88 -4.07 3.32
C GLY A 320 9.49 -2.60 3.23
N LEU A 321 10.45 -1.70 3.48
CA LEU A 321 10.40 -0.24 3.26
C LEU A 321 9.28 0.19 2.30
N PHE A 322 8.24 0.86 2.80
CA PHE A 322 7.13 1.38 2.01
C PHE A 322 6.77 2.80 2.45
N TYR A 323 6.88 3.78 1.55
CA TYR A 323 6.69 5.20 1.87
C TYR A 323 6.04 5.98 0.73
N CYS A 324 5.20 6.97 1.07
CA CYS A 324 4.65 7.95 0.14
C CYS A 324 4.87 9.34 0.72
N LYS A 325 5.54 10.23 -0.04
CA LYS A 325 5.85 11.59 0.38
C LYS A 325 4.56 12.38 0.64
N GLU A 326 4.56 13.21 1.68
CA GLU A 326 3.34 13.74 2.30
C GLU A 326 2.46 14.51 1.31
N GLU A 327 3.07 15.39 0.50
CA GLU A 327 2.44 16.20 -0.55
C GLU A 327 1.77 15.39 -1.68
N TYR A 328 2.01 14.08 -1.75
CA TYR A 328 1.45 13.15 -2.74
C TYR A 328 0.50 12.10 -2.14
N ARG A 329 0.31 12.10 -0.81
CA ARG A 329 -0.67 11.21 -0.16
C ARG A 329 -2.10 11.55 -0.62
N GLY A 330 -2.94 10.53 -0.72
CA GLY A 330 -4.31 10.66 -1.27
C GLY A 330 -4.40 10.71 -2.80
N LYS A 331 -3.32 11.01 -3.53
CA LYS A 331 -3.29 11.13 -5.01
C LYS A 331 -3.04 9.82 -5.76
N GLY A 332 -3.25 8.66 -5.12
CA GLY A 332 -3.13 7.34 -5.76
C GLY A 332 -1.72 6.75 -5.88
N TYR A 333 -0.64 7.54 -5.92
CA TYR A 333 0.72 7.04 -6.21
C TYR A 333 1.21 5.87 -5.33
N GLY A 334 0.94 5.90 -4.02
CA GLY A 334 1.26 4.76 -3.14
C GLY A 334 0.48 3.48 -3.50
N LYS A 335 -0.77 3.61 -3.97
CA LYS A 335 -1.56 2.45 -4.43
C LYS A 335 -0.93 1.79 -5.64
N GLU A 336 -0.38 2.56 -6.58
CA GLU A 336 0.30 2.01 -7.77
C GLU A 336 1.62 1.31 -7.41
N VAL A 337 2.40 1.83 -6.46
CA VAL A 337 3.58 1.13 -5.92
C VAL A 337 3.19 -0.20 -5.27
N PHE A 338 2.17 -0.20 -4.39
CA PHE A 338 1.73 -1.41 -3.69
C PHE A 338 1.15 -2.44 -4.65
N LYS A 339 0.33 -2.00 -5.61
CA LYS A 339 -0.23 -2.83 -6.68
C LYS A 339 0.87 -3.49 -7.51
N LYS A 340 1.89 -2.73 -7.92
CA LYS A 340 3.06 -3.25 -8.65
C LYS A 340 3.82 -4.32 -7.85
N ILE A 341 3.92 -4.15 -6.53
CA ILE A 341 4.49 -5.14 -5.63
C ILE A 341 3.67 -6.43 -5.67
N MET A 342 2.33 -6.34 -5.54
CA MET A 342 1.44 -7.50 -5.64
C MET A 342 1.46 -8.17 -7.02
N ASP A 343 1.59 -7.41 -8.11
CA ASP A 343 1.77 -7.96 -9.47
C ASP A 343 3.06 -8.80 -9.62
N ILE A 344 4.08 -8.57 -8.77
CA ILE A 344 5.33 -9.36 -8.76
C ILE A 344 5.22 -10.57 -7.82
N VAL A 345 4.41 -10.47 -6.76
CA VAL A 345 4.05 -11.59 -5.88
C VAL A 345 3.18 -12.61 -6.61
N GLY A 346 2.18 -12.16 -7.36
CA GLY A 346 1.20 -13.05 -7.99
C GLY A 346 0.40 -13.85 -6.94
N ASP A 347 0.25 -15.15 -7.18
CA ASP A 347 -0.41 -16.08 -6.25
C ASP A 347 0.52 -16.64 -5.15
N ASP A 348 1.82 -16.29 -5.18
CA ASP A 348 2.79 -16.75 -4.19
C ASP A 348 2.54 -16.10 -2.82
N ASN A 349 3.01 -16.75 -1.75
CA ASN A 349 2.81 -16.25 -0.39
C ASN A 349 3.60 -14.94 -0.17
N CYS A 350 3.05 -13.97 0.54
CA CYS A 350 3.72 -12.70 0.84
C CYS A 350 3.44 -12.21 2.26
N VAL A 351 4.44 -11.61 2.89
CA VAL A 351 4.31 -10.91 4.18
C VAL A 351 4.52 -9.40 4.00
N LEU A 352 3.77 -8.60 4.74
CA LEU A 352 3.98 -7.15 4.83
C LEU A 352 4.70 -6.85 6.15
N SER A 353 5.96 -6.42 6.07
CA SER A 353 6.82 -6.13 7.22
C SER A 353 7.00 -4.63 7.50
N ALA A 354 6.30 -3.76 6.77
CA ALA A 354 6.40 -2.31 6.87
C ALA A 354 5.02 -1.63 6.92
N ALA A 355 5.02 -0.31 7.13
CA ALA A 355 3.82 0.53 7.17
C ALA A 355 2.74 0.01 8.15
N VAL A 356 3.13 -0.30 9.39
CA VAL A 356 2.30 -0.88 10.47
C VAL A 356 0.91 -0.25 10.57
N ASN A 357 0.81 1.08 10.60
CA ASN A 357 -0.49 1.79 10.74
C ASN A 357 -1.42 1.64 9.51
N MET A 358 -0.89 1.11 8.41
CA MET A 358 -1.59 0.88 7.14
C MET A 358 -1.70 -0.61 6.81
N SER A 359 -1.11 -1.52 7.60
CA SER A 359 -1.02 -2.93 7.27
C SER A 359 -2.39 -3.60 7.20
N GLN A 360 -3.31 -3.23 8.09
CA GLN A 360 -4.70 -3.69 8.03
C GLN A 360 -5.39 -3.21 6.74
N LYS A 361 -5.31 -1.91 6.44
CA LYS A 361 -5.88 -1.34 5.19
C LYS A 361 -5.31 -2.01 3.93
N TYR A 362 -4.03 -2.37 3.93
CA TYR A 362 -3.44 -3.12 2.82
C TYR A 362 -3.84 -4.61 2.83
N ALA A 363 -4.07 -5.22 4.00
CA ALA A 363 -4.65 -6.55 4.10
C ALA A 363 -6.07 -6.62 3.55
N ASP A 364 -6.91 -5.63 3.89
CA ASP A 364 -8.30 -5.51 3.43
C ASP A 364 -8.38 -5.30 1.91
N VAL A 365 -7.48 -4.48 1.34
CA VAL A 365 -7.49 -4.11 -0.09
C VAL A 365 -6.77 -5.13 -0.98
N PHE A 366 -5.75 -5.82 -0.48
CA PHE A 366 -4.88 -6.71 -1.26
C PHE A 366 -4.85 -8.18 -0.78
N GLY A 367 -5.72 -8.56 0.16
CA GLY A 367 -5.98 -9.97 0.49
C GLY A 367 -4.94 -10.66 1.37
N PHE A 368 -4.27 -9.94 2.28
CA PHE A 368 -3.35 -10.57 3.26
C PHE A 368 -4.13 -11.30 4.38
N ILE A 369 -4.65 -12.48 4.06
CA ILE A 369 -5.54 -13.31 4.90
C ILE A 369 -4.83 -14.04 6.08
N LYS A 370 -3.54 -13.80 6.33
CA LYS A 370 -2.75 -14.48 7.37
C LYS A 370 -1.78 -13.50 8.05
N MET A 371 -2.00 -13.21 9.32
CA MET A 371 -1.03 -12.55 10.19
C MET A 371 -0.52 -13.50 11.29
N PRO A 372 0.76 -13.41 11.70
CA PRO A 372 1.23 -14.03 12.93
C PRO A 372 0.52 -13.42 14.15
N PRO A 373 0.22 -14.19 15.21
CA PRO A 373 -0.48 -13.70 16.41
C PRO A 373 0.45 -12.89 17.35
N TYR A 374 1.51 -12.29 16.83
CA TYR A 374 2.53 -11.58 17.59
C TYR A 374 3.04 -10.37 16.80
N TRP A 375 3.31 -9.28 17.53
CA TRP A 375 3.97 -8.09 17.00
C TRP A 375 5.49 -8.18 17.20
N HIS A 376 6.24 -7.65 16.24
CA HIS A 376 7.66 -7.38 16.43
C HIS A 376 7.81 -6.11 17.25
N LEU A 377 8.22 -6.24 18.52
CA LEU A 377 8.41 -5.11 19.42
C LEU A 377 9.76 -4.42 19.14
N LYS A 378 9.74 -3.10 18.91
CA LYS A 378 10.96 -2.29 18.81
C LYS A 378 11.45 -1.92 20.22
N ALA A 379 12.69 -2.24 20.52
CA ALA A 379 13.39 -1.74 21.70
C ALA A 379 14.50 -0.77 21.25
N GLU A 380 14.52 0.44 21.82
CA GLU A 380 15.52 1.46 21.49
C GLU A 380 16.49 1.65 22.65
N LEU A 381 17.76 1.34 22.40
CA LEU A 381 18.86 1.64 23.32
C LEU A 381 19.48 2.99 22.93
N LYS A 382 19.76 3.83 23.94
CA LYS A 382 20.58 5.04 23.76
C LYS A 382 22.01 4.68 24.17
N PRO A 383 22.98 4.53 23.24
CA PRO A 383 24.29 3.94 23.55
C PRO A 383 25.01 4.61 24.73
N GLY A 384 25.00 5.95 24.78
CA GLY A 384 25.56 6.73 25.89
C GLY A 384 24.79 6.69 27.22
N LYS A 385 23.82 5.77 27.39
CA LYS A 385 23.07 5.49 28.63
C LYS A 385 22.95 4.00 28.93
N VAL A 386 23.75 3.15 28.28
CA VAL A 386 23.76 1.70 28.52
C VAL A 386 24.61 1.41 29.76
N ASN A 387 24.01 0.78 30.77
CA ASN A 387 24.73 0.18 31.87
C ASN A 387 25.02 -1.28 31.51
N TYR A 388 26.29 -1.68 31.50
CA TYR A 388 26.67 -3.06 31.20
C TYR A 388 26.38 -3.97 32.41
N PRO A 389 25.66 -5.08 32.24
CA PRO A 389 25.45 -6.05 33.31
C PRO A 389 26.72 -6.87 33.56
N GLU A 390 26.87 -7.40 34.77
CA GLU A 390 27.84 -8.47 35.03
C GLU A 390 27.49 -9.70 34.19
N LEU A 391 28.48 -10.26 33.48
CA LEU A 391 28.30 -11.38 32.57
C LEU A 391 28.67 -12.70 33.26
N ASN A 392 27.88 -13.74 33.00
CA ASN A 392 28.17 -15.08 33.52
C ASN A 392 29.35 -15.71 32.74
N ASN A 393 30.43 -16.03 33.46
CA ASN A 393 31.66 -16.62 32.93
C ASN A 393 31.51 -18.07 32.40
N GLU A 394 30.37 -18.73 32.61
CA GLU A 394 30.05 -20.03 32.01
C GLU A 394 29.87 -19.97 30.48
N TYR A 395 29.60 -18.79 29.93
CA TYR A 395 29.34 -18.58 28.50
C TYR A 395 30.44 -17.72 27.89
N THR A 396 30.92 -18.11 26.70
CA THR A 396 31.94 -17.36 25.96
C THR A 396 31.42 -16.94 24.59
N THR A 397 31.89 -15.79 24.12
CA THR A 397 31.58 -15.27 22.77
C THR A 397 32.81 -15.34 21.88
N LYS A 398 32.55 -15.56 20.59
CA LYS A 398 33.55 -15.64 19.52
C LYS A 398 33.21 -14.61 18.45
N ASP A 399 34.19 -14.18 17.65
CA ASP A 399 33.85 -13.49 16.41
C ASP A 399 33.26 -14.52 15.42
N TRP A 400 32.43 -14.08 14.48
CA TRP A 400 31.79 -14.99 13.53
C TRP A 400 32.81 -15.79 12.70
N LYS A 401 34.00 -15.24 12.48
CA LYS A 401 35.14 -15.88 11.79
C LYS A 401 35.75 -17.04 12.58
N ASP A 402 35.54 -17.09 13.90
CA ASP A 402 36.11 -18.10 14.81
C ASP A 402 35.09 -19.22 15.18
N VAL A 403 33.88 -19.14 14.63
CA VAL A 403 32.77 -20.08 14.87
C VAL A 403 32.78 -21.19 13.80
N ASP A 404 32.45 -22.42 14.19
CA ASP A 404 32.17 -23.49 13.24
C ASP A 404 30.89 -23.15 12.46
N GLU A 405 31.04 -22.79 11.19
CA GLU A 405 29.91 -22.40 10.34
C GLU A 405 28.87 -23.51 10.14
N ASN A 406 29.24 -24.79 10.23
CA ASN A 406 28.30 -25.90 10.11
C ASN A 406 27.52 -26.06 11.42
N GLN A 407 28.17 -25.84 12.57
CA GLN A 407 27.50 -25.78 13.86
C GLN A 407 26.54 -24.58 13.94
N LEU A 408 26.98 -23.40 13.46
CA LEU A 408 26.16 -22.19 13.42
C LEU A 408 24.99 -22.33 12.44
N GLU A 409 25.21 -22.91 11.26
CA GLU A 409 24.14 -23.21 10.30
C GLU A 409 23.14 -24.23 10.85
N ALA A 410 23.62 -25.30 11.50
CA ALA A 410 22.75 -26.28 12.14
C ALA A 410 21.89 -25.64 13.24
N TYR A 411 22.47 -24.77 14.06
CA TYR A 411 21.75 -24.00 15.09
C TYR A 411 20.75 -23.00 14.47
N ASP A 412 21.18 -22.21 13.49
CA ASP A 412 20.34 -21.22 12.81
C ASP A 412 19.16 -21.88 12.08
N LEU A 413 19.36 -23.06 11.50
CA LEU A 413 18.29 -23.90 10.94
C LEU A 413 17.25 -24.32 11.98
N THR A 414 17.61 -24.43 13.27
CA THR A 414 16.61 -24.68 14.35
C THR A 414 15.81 -23.44 14.71
N VAL A 415 16.37 -22.23 14.52
CA VAL A 415 15.73 -20.94 14.86
C VAL A 415 14.89 -20.41 13.71
N CYS A 416 15.48 -20.28 12.52
CA CYS A 416 14.83 -19.69 11.35
C CYS A 416 14.14 -20.71 10.43
N GLY A 417 14.39 -22.01 10.62
CA GLY A 417 13.82 -23.09 9.79
C GLY A 417 14.32 -23.12 8.34
N ARG A 418 15.27 -22.25 7.97
CA ARG A 418 15.68 -21.95 6.59
C ARG A 418 17.20 -21.93 6.46
N PRO A 419 17.78 -22.51 5.41
CA PRO A 419 19.21 -22.38 5.15
C PRO A 419 19.50 -20.95 4.69
N ARG A 420 20.16 -20.15 5.55
CA ARG A 420 20.56 -18.78 5.25
C ARG A 420 22.05 -18.50 5.46
N LYS A 421 22.89 -19.54 5.56
CA LYS A 421 24.34 -19.45 5.79
C LYS A 421 25.07 -18.43 4.94
N GLU A 422 24.97 -18.52 3.61
CA GLU A 422 25.66 -17.60 2.71
C GLU A 422 25.18 -16.14 2.86
N ARG A 423 23.90 -15.94 3.21
CA ARG A 423 23.33 -14.62 3.49
C ARG A 423 23.82 -14.06 4.83
N MET A 424 23.94 -14.90 5.86
CA MET A 424 24.55 -14.50 7.14
C MET A 424 26.02 -14.15 6.95
N ARG A 425 26.77 -14.97 6.18
CA ARG A 425 28.16 -14.69 5.81
C ARG A 425 28.27 -13.35 5.08
N SER A 426 27.46 -13.09 4.06
CA SER A 426 27.46 -11.80 3.35
C SER A 426 27.13 -10.63 4.28
N TRP A 427 26.17 -10.79 5.20
CA TRP A 427 25.84 -9.75 6.19
C TRP A 427 27.02 -9.49 7.14
N PHE A 428 27.60 -10.53 7.74
CA PHE A 428 28.73 -10.41 8.67
C PHE A 428 30.05 -9.96 8.02
N GLN A 429 30.09 -9.90 6.69
CA GLN A 429 31.20 -9.38 5.89
C GLN A 429 31.05 -7.89 5.51
N GLN A 430 29.89 -7.26 5.73
CA GLN A 430 29.71 -5.85 5.40
C GLN A 430 30.56 -4.93 6.30
N GLU A 431 30.92 -3.77 5.76
CA GLU A 431 31.52 -2.69 6.53
C GLU A 431 30.52 -2.20 7.61
N GLU A 432 31.05 -1.73 8.74
CA GLU A 432 30.27 -1.28 9.91
C GLU A 432 29.34 -2.34 10.57
N VAL A 433 29.48 -3.62 10.24
CA VAL A 433 28.82 -4.72 10.97
C VAL A 433 29.74 -5.29 12.07
N TYR A 434 29.27 -5.21 13.32
CA TYR A 434 30.03 -5.62 14.50
C TYR A 434 29.42 -6.87 15.16
N THR A 435 30.07 -8.01 14.97
CA THR A 435 29.74 -9.31 15.58
C THR A 435 30.36 -9.51 16.96
N ARG A 436 31.44 -8.78 17.25
CA ARG A 436 32.15 -8.77 18.54
C ARG A 436 32.78 -7.38 18.73
N PRO A 437 32.92 -6.86 19.97
CA PRO A 437 33.78 -5.72 20.22
C PRO A 437 35.21 -6.01 19.75
N THR A 438 35.78 -5.14 18.91
CA THR A 438 37.20 -5.22 18.58
C THR A 438 38.02 -4.99 19.85
N THR A 439 39.10 -5.75 20.01
CA THR A 439 40.03 -5.59 21.15
C THR A 439 40.63 -4.18 21.22
N SER A 440 40.72 -3.47 20.09
CA SER A 440 41.11 -2.06 20.02
C SER A 440 40.16 -1.08 20.72
N ASN A 441 38.88 -1.43 20.91
CA ASN A 441 37.91 -0.61 21.65
C ASN A 441 37.72 -1.07 23.10
N GLN A 442 38.31 -2.21 23.51
CA GLN A 442 38.30 -2.61 24.92
C GLN A 442 39.18 -1.71 25.80
N GLU A 443 40.15 -0.98 25.23
CA GLU A 443 40.99 -0.03 25.98
C GLU A 443 40.28 1.31 26.28
N ASN A 444 39.17 1.63 25.58
CA ASN A 444 38.46 2.92 25.72
C ASN A 444 37.10 2.84 26.43
N ILE A 445 36.69 1.68 26.95
CA ILE A 445 35.53 1.58 27.86
C ILE A 445 36.04 1.41 29.30
N THR A 446 36.71 2.45 29.80
CA THR A 446 36.76 2.72 31.23
C THR A 446 35.58 3.63 31.61
N PRO A 447 34.96 3.45 32.78
CA PRO A 447 33.85 4.30 33.21
C PRO A 447 34.39 5.69 33.61
N ALA A 448 34.15 6.69 32.78
CA ALA A 448 34.44 8.09 33.08
C ALA A 448 33.15 8.81 33.53
N GLU A 449 32.94 8.84 34.83
CA GLU A 449 31.92 9.65 35.50
C GLU A 449 32.22 11.16 35.39
N THR A 450 31.17 11.96 35.09
CA THR A 450 30.96 13.39 35.49
C THR A 450 32.06 14.45 35.11
N THR A 451 31.78 15.71 34.74
CA THR A 451 30.70 16.64 35.12
C THR A 451 30.63 17.84 34.16
N SER A 452 29.44 18.46 34.04
CA SER A 452 29.16 19.91 33.86
C SER A 452 30.00 20.83 32.95
N GLN A 453 29.28 21.54 32.06
CA GLN A 453 29.20 23.02 31.96
C GLN A 453 30.20 23.82 32.84
N MET A 454 30.88 24.89 32.38
CA MET A 454 30.29 26.05 31.68
C MET A 454 31.32 27.02 31.05
N SER A 455 30.85 27.81 30.06
CA SER A 455 31.27 29.18 29.64
C SER A 455 32.68 29.52 29.09
N VAL A 456 32.68 29.99 27.82
CA VAL A 456 33.32 31.20 27.23
C VAL A 456 34.85 31.39 27.33
N ASP A 457 35.47 31.42 26.14
CA ASP A 457 36.73 32.05 25.69
C ASP A 457 38.02 32.02 26.54
N GLY A 458 39.07 31.43 25.94
CA GLY A 458 40.31 32.18 25.66
C GLY A 458 41.48 32.15 26.67
N LYS A 459 42.51 31.37 26.32
CA LYS A 459 43.95 31.51 26.68
C LYS A 459 44.42 31.25 28.13
N ALA A 460 44.95 30.03 28.29
CA ALA A 460 46.33 29.69 28.70
C ALA A 460 46.90 29.97 30.13
N THR A 461 47.48 28.88 30.67
CA THR A 461 48.72 28.72 31.49
C THR A 461 48.76 28.85 33.05
N GLU A 462 49.12 27.70 33.65
CA GLU A 462 50.02 27.45 34.82
C GLU A 462 49.55 27.34 36.31
N SER A 463 49.73 26.12 36.86
CA SER A 463 50.46 25.77 38.13
C SER A 463 49.77 25.33 39.48
N ARG A 464 49.73 23.98 39.68
CA ARG A 464 50.18 23.16 40.86
C ARG A 464 49.33 22.84 42.15
N LYS A 465 49.03 21.53 42.32
CA LYS A 465 49.04 20.62 43.55
C LYS A 465 48.00 20.88 44.69
N ARG A 466 47.51 19.93 45.55
CA ARG A 466 47.85 18.53 45.98
C ARG A 466 46.57 17.80 46.55
N ALA A 467 46.57 16.47 46.84
CA ALA A 467 45.36 15.62 47.12
C ALA A 467 45.38 14.74 48.42
N GLN A 468 44.23 14.10 48.81
CA GLN A 468 44.10 12.75 49.48
C GLN A 468 42.63 12.25 49.80
N ASN A 469 42.45 10.93 50.09
CA ASN A 469 41.23 10.04 50.03
C ASN A 469 40.48 9.81 51.40
N ALA A 470 39.21 9.37 51.58
CA ALA A 470 38.33 8.21 51.18
C ALA A 470 38.50 6.90 52.06
N GLU A 471 37.57 5.92 52.27
CA GLU A 471 36.27 5.48 51.64
C GLU A 471 35.40 4.54 52.58
N SER A 472 34.26 3.90 52.14
CA SER A 472 33.36 2.99 52.96
C SER A 472 32.45 2.00 52.14
N THR A 473 31.53 1.19 52.76
CA THR A 473 30.75 0.07 52.11
C THR A 473 29.25 -0.12 52.53
N SER A 474 28.33 -0.61 51.65
CA SER A 474 27.13 -1.53 51.87
C SER A 474 26.04 -1.56 50.73
N GLU A 475 25.04 -2.47 50.80
CA GLU A 475 24.20 -3.09 49.70
C GLU A 475 22.85 -2.39 49.25
N PRO A 476 22.21 -2.83 48.12
CA PRO A 476 20.89 -2.34 47.64
C PRO A 476 19.69 -3.35 47.60
N GLN A 477 18.45 -2.83 47.40
CA GLN A 477 17.14 -3.52 47.61
C GLN A 477 16.32 -3.91 46.35
N ARG A 478 15.31 -4.79 46.54
CA ARG A 478 14.35 -5.34 45.54
C ARG A 478 13.10 -4.45 45.34
N LYS A 479 12.64 -4.22 44.10
CA LYS A 479 11.42 -3.43 43.78
C LYS A 479 10.21 -4.30 43.41
N THR A 480 9.03 -3.93 43.90
CA THR A 480 7.71 -4.53 43.59
C THR A 480 6.95 -3.74 42.51
N MET A 481 6.20 -4.44 41.65
CA MET A 481 5.26 -3.81 40.70
C MET A 481 3.88 -3.57 41.35
N LYS A 482 3.15 -2.54 40.89
CA LYS A 482 1.83 -2.18 41.42
C LYS A 482 0.72 -3.01 40.78
N LYS A 483 -0.25 -3.42 41.60
CA LYS A 483 -1.54 -4.01 41.19
C LYS A 483 -2.31 -3.01 40.33
N ILE A 484 -2.87 -3.48 39.21
CA ILE A 484 -3.79 -2.69 38.38
C ILE A 484 -5.20 -2.84 38.99
N GLU A 485 -5.77 -1.75 39.48
CA GLU A 485 -7.20 -1.70 39.85
C GLU A 485 -8.00 -1.19 38.66
N LEU A 486 -8.64 -2.11 37.95
CA LEU A 486 -9.54 -1.83 36.84
C LEU A 486 -10.87 -1.31 37.38
N VAL A 487 -10.99 0.02 37.48
CA VAL A 487 -12.31 0.66 37.64
C VAL A 487 -13.06 0.50 36.33
N ILE A 488 -14.24 -0.11 36.36
CA ILE A 488 -15.15 -0.16 35.20
C ILE A 488 -15.79 1.22 35.02
N THR A 489 -15.00 2.18 34.57
CA THR A 489 -15.49 3.43 33.96
C THR A 489 -15.76 3.21 32.47
N PRO A 490 -16.86 3.73 31.90
CA PRO A 490 -17.03 3.72 30.45
C PRO A 490 -15.94 4.56 29.77
N SER A 491 -15.19 3.94 28.85
CA SER A 491 -14.09 4.59 28.12
C SER A 491 -14.59 5.73 27.20
N PRO A 492 -13.93 6.91 27.16
CA PRO A 492 -14.33 8.04 26.30
C PRO A 492 -13.84 7.95 24.83
N THR A 493 -13.22 6.83 24.41
CA THR A 493 -12.57 6.69 23.10
C THR A 493 -12.82 5.32 22.46
N GLY A 494 -14.08 4.94 22.37
CA GLY A 494 -14.62 4.61 21.05
C GLY A 494 -15.66 5.69 20.74
N GLU A 495 -15.89 6.02 19.46
CA GLU A 495 -17.12 6.70 19.09
C GLU A 495 -18.27 5.70 19.27
N ALA A 496 -18.75 5.59 20.51
CA ALA A 496 -20.17 5.43 20.69
C ALA A 496 -20.81 6.66 20.05
N GLU A 497 -21.40 6.47 18.86
CA GLU A 497 -22.53 7.30 18.41
C GLU A 497 -23.38 7.60 19.65
N ASN A 498 -23.77 8.86 19.89
CA ASN A 498 -24.59 9.14 21.07
C ASN A 498 -25.79 8.20 21.07
N LYS A 499 -26.34 7.87 22.25
CA LYS A 499 -27.59 7.09 22.31
C LYS A 499 -28.71 7.72 21.44
N ASP A 500 -28.59 9.00 21.14
CA ASP A 500 -29.45 9.83 20.29
C ASP A 500 -29.10 9.83 18.78
N ASP A 501 -27.90 9.43 18.37
CA ASP A 501 -27.45 9.33 16.95
C ASP A 501 -27.74 7.95 16.32
N LEU A 502 -28.05 6.93 17.13
CA LEU A 502 -28.40 5.59 16.64
C LEU A 502 -29.69 5.61 15.80
N ASP A 503 -29.62 5.05 14.58
CA ASP A 503 -30.78 4.90 13.69
C ASP A 503 -31.84 3.93 14.26
N TYR A 504 -32.83 4.46 14.97
CA TYR A 504 -34.06 3.78 15.39
C TYR A 504 -35.20 3.93 14.35
N GLY A 505 -34.89 4.37 13.13
CA GLY A 505 -35.85 4.55 12.04
C GLY A 505 -36.32 3.24 11.40
N ASN A 506 -36.98 3.35 10.26
CA ASN A 506 -37.58 2.21 9.56
C ASN A 506 -36.52 1.16 9.18
N GLY A 507 -36.59 -0.01 9.83
CA GLY A 507 -35.61 -1.09 9.66
C GLY A 507 -34.34 -0.97 10.51
N GLY A 508 -34.26 0.03 11.40
CA GLY A 508 -33.14 0.33 12.28
C GLY A 508 -33.09 -0.52 13.56
N TYR A 509 -32.44 0.02 14.60
CA TYR A 509 -32.27 -0.63 15.90
C TYR A 509 -33.58 -0.67 16.72
N TYR A 510 -33.69 -1.63 17.64
CA TYR A 510 -34.78 -1.63 18.62
C TYR A 510 -34.49 -0.64 19.75
N PRO A 511 -35.43 0.27 20.10
CA PRO A 511 -35.23 1.26 21.17
C PRO A 511 -35.41 0.61 22.56
N VAL A 512 -34.35 -0.05 23.03
CA VAL A 512 -34.28 -0.67 24.37
C VAL A 512 -34.20 0.41 25.46
N LYS A 513 -34.85 0.17 26.60
CA LYS A 513 -34.67 0.97 27.82
C LYS A 513 -34.06 0.14 28.95
N ASP A 514 -33.22 0.76 29.75
CA ASP A 514 -32.73 0.16 31.00
C ASP A 514 -33.95 -0.07 31.93
N GLY A 515 -34.04 -1.25 32.56
CA GLY A 515 -35.22 -1.76 33.27
C GLY A 515 -36.31 -2.41 32.38
N GLN A 516 -36.13 -2.47 31.05
CA GLN A 516 -37.12 -3.10 30.17
C GLN A 516 -37.06 -4.63 30.24
N VAL A 517 -38.21 -5.27 30.47
CA VAL A 517 -38.34 -6.73 30.49
C VAL A 517 -38.69 -7.28 29.10
N LEU A 518 -37.72 -7.89 28.43
CA LEU A 518 -37.88 -8.59 27.16
C LEU A 518 -38.37 -10.04 27.38
N ASN A 519 -39.25 -10.52 26.50
CA ASN A 519 -39.88 -11.84 26.56
C ASN A 519 -40.47 -12.23 27.95
N LYS A 520 -40.90 -11.23 28.75
CA LYS A 520 -41.33 -11.39 30.16
C LYS A 520 -40.29 -12.02 31.11
N ARG A 521 -39.02 -12.11 30.70
CA ARG A 521 -37.96 -12.87 31.37
C ARG A 521 -36.67 -12.08 31.55
N TYR A 522 -36.23 -11.37 30.52
CA TYR A 522 -34.91 -10.74 30.45
C TYR A 522 -35.00 -9.26 30.74
N GLU A 523 -34.64 -8.85 31.96
CA GLU A 523 -34.64 -7.45 32.37
C GLU A 523 -33.33 -6.77 31.98
N VAL A 524 -33.39 -5.87 31.00
CA VAL A 524 -32.20 -5.16 30.50
C VAL A 524 -31.66 -4.23 31.58
N GLN A 525 -30.36 -4.30 31.84
CA GLN A 525 -29.67 -3.47 32.82
C GLN A 525 -28.87 -2.34 32.17
N LYS A 526 -28.10 -2.64 31.10
CA LYS A 526 -27.32 -1.64 30.34
C LYS A 526 -26.94 -2.15 28.95
N MET A 527 -26.70 -1.24 28.01
CA MET A 527 -26.03 -1.57 26.74
C MET A 527 -24.56 -1.95 26.99
N LEU A 528 -24.08 -2.99 26.31
CA LEU A 528 -22.67 -3.43 26.30
C LEU A 528 -21.93 -2.96 25.05
N GLY A 529 -22.63 -2.87 23.92
CA GLY A 529 -22.11 -2.32 22.67
C GLY A 529 -23.13 -2.29 21.54
N ASN A 530 -22.78 -1.58 20.47
CA ASN A 530 -23.53 -1.48 19.23
C ASN A 530 -22.59 -1.81 18.06
N GLY A 531 -23.09 -2.56 17.09
CA GLY A 531 -22.40 -2.81 15.83
C GLY A 531 -23.36 -2.60 14.66
N HIS A 532 -22.82 -2.53 13.44
CA HIS A 532 -23.58 -2.18 12.23
C HIS A 532 -24.90 -2.97 12.02
N PHE A 533 -25.01 -4.19 12.58
CA PHE A 533 -26.14 -5.12 12.43
C PHE A 533 -27.06 -5.24 13.66
N ALA A 534 -26.58 -4.93 14.87
CA ALA A 534 -27.27 -5.25 16.12
C ALA A 534 -26.80 -4.39 17.30
N THR A 535 -27.59 -4.33 18.38
CA THR A 535 -27.13 -3.88 19.71
C THR A 535 -27.02 -5.06 20.66
N VAL A 536 -26.10 -5.00 21.62
CA VAL A 536 -25.90 -6.01 22.65
C VAL A 536 -26.08 -5.38 24.02
N HIS A 537 -26.88 -6.02 24.87
CA HIS A 537 -27.25 -5.51 26.19
C HIS A 537 -27.00 -6.55 27.28
N MET A 538 -26.58 -6.11 28.46
CA MET A 538 -26.56 -6.93 29.67
C MET A 538 -27.97 -6.97 30.24
N ALA A 539 -28.45 -8.16 30.58
CA ALA A 539 -29.77 -8.34 31.17
C ALA A 539 -29.73 -9.39 32.30
N GLU A 540 -30.72 -9.35 33.17
CA GLU A 540 -30.96 -10.36 34.19
C GLU A 540 -32.04 -11.35 33.71
N ASP A 541 -31.72 -12.64 33.73
CA ASP A 541 -32.71 -13.70 33.49
C ASP A 541 -33.50 -13.94 34.79
N ARG A 542 -34.69 -13.36 34.87
CA ARG A 542 -35.58 -13.47 36.04
C ARG A 542 -36.08 -14.89 36.35
N MET A 543 -35.82 -15.89 35.48
CA MET A 543 -36.15 -17.30 35.78
C MET A 543 -34.97 -18.07 36.39
N THR A 544 -33.73 -17.64 36.16
CA THR A 544 -32.51 -18.31 36.64
C THR A 544 -31.63 -17.44 37.54
N GLU A 545 -32.04 -16.19 37.80
CA GLU A 545 -31.33 -15.19 38.61
C GLU A 545 -29.87 -14.97 38.13
N SER A 546 -29.67 -15.10 36.82
CA SER A 546 -28.34 -15.09 36.19
C SER A 546 -28.22 -13.98 35.15
N THR A 547 -27.08 -13.29 35.13
CA THR A 547 -26.77 -12.29 34.09
C THR A 547 -26.56 -12.95 32.72
N VAL A 548 -27.21 -12.41 31.69
CA VAL A 548 -27.14 -12.86 30.29
C VAL A 548 -26.84 -11.68 29.34
N ALA A 549 -26.31 -11.97 28.16
CA ALA A 549 -26.06 -10.99 27.11
C ALA A 549 -27.12 -11.13 26.00
N VAL A 550 -27.81 -10.05 25.65
CA VAL A 550 -28.94 -10.04 24.71
C VAL A 550 -28.56 -9.26 23.45
N LYS A 551 -28.35 -9.96 22.34
CA LYS A 551 -28.09 -9.40 20.99
C LYS A 551 -29.42 -9.20 20.28
N ILE A 552 -29.73 -7.96 19.89
CA ILE A 552 -30.96 -7.57 19.20
C ILE A 552 -30.62 -7.02 17.82
N ALA A 553 -31.00 -7.75 16.77
CA ALA A 553 -30.76 -7.38 15.39
C ALA A 553 -31.63 -6.18 14.94
N LYS A 554 -31.16 -5.45 13.92
CA LYS A 554 -31.96 -4.44 13.21
C LYS A 554 -33.18 -5.07 12.53
N SER A 555 -34.29 -4.33 12.42
CA SER A 555 -35.56 -4.85 11.90
C SER A 555 -35.68 -4.91 10.37
N ALA A 556 -34.76 -4.31 9.62
CA ALA A 556 -34.81 -4.37 8.17
C ALA A 556 -34.68 -5.83 7.70
N ARG A 557 -35.56 -6.25 6.80
CA ARG A 557 -35.64 -7.63 6.25
C ARG A 557 -34.32 -8.19 5.70
N ARG A 558 -33.36 -7.32 5.33
CA ARG A 558 -32.01 -7.72 4.91
C ARG A 558 -31.16 -8.34 6.03
N TYR A 559 -31.46 -8.05 7.30
CA TYR A 559 -30.77 -8.57 8.48
C TYR A 559 -31.46 -9.79 9.10
N GLU A 560 -32.78 -9.94 8.90
CA GLU A 560 -33.58 -11.07 9.39
C GLU A 560 -32.99 -12.43 8.97
N LYS A 561 -32.75 -12.65 7.67
CA LYS A 561 -32.17 -13.90 7.15
C LYS A 561 -30.77 -14.21 7.69
N PRO A 562 -29.80 -13.27 7.70
CA PRO A 562 -28.51 -13.47 8.39
C PRO A 562 -28.66 -13.88 9.87
N SER A 563 -29.53 -13.20 10.63
CA SER A 563 -29.73 -13.55 12.06
C SER A 563 -30.39 -14.92 12.26
N GLU A 564 -31.30 -15.35 11.38
CA GLU A 564 -31.82 -16.72 11.41
C GLU A 564 -30.77 -17.78 11.03
N MET A 565 -29.81 -17.44 10.17
CA MET A 565 -28.69 -18.33 9.86
C MET A 565 -27.72 -18.42 11.04
N GLU A 566 -27.43 -17.31 11.71
CA GLU A 566 -26.63 -17.29 12.95
C GLU A 566 -27.24 -18.21 14.02
N ILE A 567 -28.56 -18.10 14.28
CA ILE A 567 -29.29 -18.99 15.20
C ILE A 567 -29.08 -20.47 14.82
N LYS A 568 -29.28 -20.84 13.55
CA LYS A 568 -29.12 -22.24 13.08
C LYS A 568 -27.70 -22.79 13.30
N PHE A 569 -26.67 -21.97 13.14
CA PHE A 569 -25.30 -22.38 13.45
C PHE A 569 -25.12 -22.61 14.96
N MET A 570 -25.66 -21.72 15.79
CA MET A 570 -25.57 -21.83 17.24
C MET A 570 -26.40 -22.99 17.83
N GLU A 571 -27.59 -23.26 17.29
CA GLU A 571 -28.40 -24.44 17.61
C GLU A 571 -27.64 -25.72 17.29
N ARG A 572 -27.08 -25.82 16.08
CA ARG A 572 -26.25 -26.97 15.65
C ARG A 572 -25.03 -27.16 16.56
N ILE A 573 -24.38 -26.08 16.99
CA ILE A 573 -23.28 -26.12 17.97
C ILE A 573 -23.76 -26.67 19.32
N LYS A 574 -24.93 -26.23 19.79
CA LYS A 574 -25.57 -26.67 21.05
C LYS A 574 -25.96 -28.16 21.00
N GLU A 575 -26.56 -28.62 19.90
CA GLU A 575 -26.88 -30.04 19.66
C GLU A 575 -25.62 -30.93 19.67
N VAL A 576 -24.60 -30.56 18.89
CA VAL A 576 -23.34 -31.30 18.82
C VAL A 576 -22.64 -31.34 20.18
N THR A 577 -22.65 -30.23 20.93
CA THR A 577 -22.10 -30.15 22.29
C THR A 577 -22.81 -31.08 23.26
N ASN A 578 -24.15 -31.14 23.21
CA ASN A 578 -24.97 -31.97 24.11
C ASN A 578 -25.01 -33.46 23.72
N SER A 579 -24.45 -33.84 22.57
CA SER A 579 -24.38 -35.24 22.15
C SER A 579 -23.45 -36.06 23.05
N LYS A 580 -23.88 -37.28 23.44
CA LYS A 580 -23.13 -38.17 24.36
C LYS A 580 -21.71 -38.51 23.90
N SER A 581 -21.43 -38.41 22.60
CA SER A 581 -20.10 -38.66 22.01
C SER A 581 -19.17 -37.45 22.04
N ASN A 582 -19.67 -36.25 22.38
CA ASN A 582 -18.91 -35.01 22.36
C ASN A 582 -19.06 -34.15 23.62
N SER A 583 -19.86 -34.57 24.62
CA SER A 583 -20.12 -33.83 25.87
C SER A 583 -18.89 -33.55 26.74
N SER A 584 -17.75 -34.16 26.42
CA SER A 584 -16.44 -33.94 27.05
C SER A 584 -15.41 -33.26 26.12
N SER A 585 -15.83 -32.73 24.96
CA SER A 585 -14.94 -32.05 24.01
C SER A 585 -14.47 -30.71 24.59
N PRO A 586 -13.17 -30.49 24.86
CA PRO A 586 -12.72 -29.23 25.48
C PRO A 586 -13.08 -28.00 24.64
N GLY A 587 -13.00 -28.15 23.31
CA GLY A 587 -13.29 -27.09 22.34
C GLY A 587 -14.72 -26.52 22.37
N SER A 588 -15.73 -27.29 22.79
CA SER A 588 -17.10 -26.75 22.87
C SER A 588 -17.28 -25.74 24.01
N ASN A 589 -16.40 -25.76 25.01
CA ASN A 589 -16.37 -24.74 26.07
C ASN A 589 -15.72 -23.42 25.61
N ASN A 590 -15.01 -23.45 24.47
CA ASN A 590 -14.35 -22.28 23.86
C ASN A 590 -15.22 -21.63 22.76
N ILE A 591 -16.51 -21.94 22.71
CA ILE A 591 -17.52 -21.30 21.87
C ILE A 591 -18.54 -20.63 22.79
N VAL A 592 -19.00 -19.42 22.43
CA VAL A 592 -20.08 -18.72 23.14
C VAL A 592 -21.35 -19.57 23.12
N LYS A 593 -22.07 -19.67 24.23
CA LYS A 593 -23.30 -20.47 24.32
C LYS A 593 -24.56 -19.64 24.03
N LEU A 594 -25.33 -20.03 23.01
CA LEU A 594 -26.70 -19.56 22.81
C LEU A 594 -27.62 -20.24 23.85
N LEU A 595 -28.16 -19.45 24.76
CA LEU A 595 -29.03 -19.87 25.84
C LEU A 595 -30.49 -19.97 25.36
N ASP A 596 -31.00 -18.91 24.74
CA ASP A 596 -32.37 -18.74 24.26
C ASP A 596 -32.40 -17.87 23.00
N ASP A 597 -33.45 -17.95 22.19
CA ASP A 597 -33.71 -17.04 21.08
C ASP A 597 -35.21 -16.78 20.90
N PHE A 598 -35.58 -15.55 20.53
CA PHE A 598 -36.96 -15.14 20.35
C PHE A 598 -37.08 -13.96 19.38
N ARG A 599 -38.32 -13.58 19.06
CA ARG A 599 -38.60 -12.44 18.19
C ARG A 599 -39.42 -11.42 18.97
N ILE A 600 -39.04 -10.14 18.89
CA ILE A 600 -39.81 -9.03 19.48
C ILE A 600 -40.39 -8.14 18.38
N LYS A 601 -41.62 -7.69 18.57
CA LYS A 601 -42.25 -6.71 17.69
C LYS A 601 -41.93 -5.30 18.19
N GLY A 602 -41.11 -4.58 17.44
CA GLY A 602 -40.89 -3.14 17.61
C GLY A 602 -41.95 -2.31 16.92
N LYS A 603 -41.76 -0.99 16.89
CA LYS A 603 -42.58 -0.09 16.06
C LYS A 603 -42.33 -0.32 14.57
N GLU A 604 -41.05 -0.40 14.20
CA GLU A 604 -40.57 -0.40 12.82
C GLU A 604 -40.43 -1.80 12.19
N GLY A 605 -40.70 -2.88 12.96
CA GLY A 605 -40.64 -4.24 12.44
C GLY A 605 -40.46 -5.31 13.50
N ILE A 606 -40.11 -6.51 13.05
CA ILE A 606 -39.74 -7.64 13.92
C ILE A 606 -38.22 -7.62 14.09
N HIS A 607 -37.74 -7.76 15.31
CA HIS A 607 -36.33 -7.91 15.62
C HIS A 607 -36.06 -9.33 16.11
N VAL A 608 -35.04 -9.96 15.54
CA VAL A 608 -34.51 -11.24 16.01
C VAL A 608 -33.64 -10.98 17.24
N VAL A 609 -33.87 -11.74 18.31
CA VAL A 609 -33.18 -11.61 19.59
C VAL A 609 -32.51 -12.92 19.95
N MET A 610 -31.23 -12.87 20.30
CA MET A 610 -30.43 -14.00 20.74
C MET A 610 -29.89 -13.71 22.14
N VAL A 611 -30.00 -14.69 23.04
CA VAL A 611 -29.53 -14.61 24.42
C VAL A 611 -28.33 -15.53 24.60
N PHE A 612 -27.23 -14.96 25.05
CA PHE A 612 -25.95 -15.63 25.26
C PHE A 612 -25.51 -15.56 26.72
N GLU A 613 -24.54 -16.38 27.09
CA GLU A 613 -23.80 -16.19 28.34
C GLU A 613 -23.06 -14.82 28.35
N VAL A 614 -22.99 -14.16 29.52
CA VAL A 614 -22.17 -12.93 29.66
C VAL A 614 -20.70 -13.29 29.69
N LEU A 615 -19.91 -12.52 28.96
CA LEU A 615 -18.46 -12.53 28.96
C LEU A 615 -17.95 -11.10 29.24
N CYS A 616 -16.67 -10.95 29.58
CA CYS A 616 -16.13 -9.70 30.12
C CYS A 616 -16.07 -8.59 29.06
N MET A 617 -15.33 -8.85 27.98
CA MET A 617 -15.16 -7.97 26.82
C MET A 617 -14.60 -8.79 25.65
N ASP A 618 -14.61 -8.23 24.44
CA ASP A 618 -13.86 -8.75 23.31
C ASP A 618 -12.34 -8.54 23.47
N LEU A 619 -11.56 -9.28 22.67
CA LEU A 619 -10.10 -9.25 22.76
C LEU A 619 -9.50 -7.96 22.18
N ASP A 620 -10.16 -7.31 21.22
CA ASP A 620 -9.67 -6.04 20.66
C ASP A 620 -9.71 -4.93 21.72
N LYS A 621 -10.87 -4.75 22.35
CA LYS A 621 -11.05 -3.81 23.46
C LYS A 621 -10.08 -4.08 24.60
N LEU A 622 -9.85 -5.34 24.96
CA LEU A 622 -8.86 -5.70 25.96
C LEU A 622 -7.44 -5.28 25.55
N LEU A 623 -7.06 -5.50 24.29
CA LEU A 623 -5.76 -5.10 23.77
C LEU A 623 -5.61 -3.57 23.69
N PHE A 624 -6.68 -2.85 23.36
CA PHE A 624 -6.71 -1.39 23.32
C PHE A 624 -6.61 -0.77 24.72
N GLU A 625 -7.50 -1.15 25.65
CA GLU A 625 -7.53 -0.60 27.01
C GLU A 625 -6.27 -0.97 27.82
N SER A 626 -5.57 -2.05 27.45
CA SER A 626 -4.27 -2.42 28.02
C SER A 626 -3.05 -1.78 27.34
N ASN A 627 -3.23 -0.96 26.31
CA ASN A 627 -2.16 -0.46 25.44
C ASN A 627 -1.23 -1.61 24.94
N GLN A 628 -1.84 -2.78 24.67
CA GLN A 628 -1.20 -4.06 24.30
C GLN A 628 -0.22 -4.66 25.34
N GLN A 629 -0.14 -4.15 26.57
CA GLN A 629 0.90 -4.52 27.55
C GLN A 629 0.49 -5.55 28.63
N VAL A 630 -0.77 -6.02 28.64
CA VAL A 630 -1.30 -6.84 29.77
C VAL A 630 -1.28 -8.37 29.53
N LEU A 631 -1.04 -8.85 28.31
CA LEU A 631 -1.01 -10.29 28.03
C LEU A 631 0.40 -10.90 28.16
N THR A 632 0.59 -11.77 29.15
CA THR A 632 1.80 -12.61 29.25
C THR A 632 1.83 -13.69 28.16
N LEU A 633 3.01 -14.21 27.82
CA LEU A 633 3.14 -15.32 26.87
C LEU A 633 2.33 -16.57 27.30
N ASP A 634 2.20 -16.81 28.60
CA ASP A 634 1.37 -17.91 29.13
C ASP A 634 -0.12 -17.65 28.87
N ARG A 635 -0.57 -16.40 29.05
CA ARG A 635 -1.94 -15.97 28.73
C ARG A 635 -2.21 -16.10 27.23
N ILE A 636 -1.28 -15.65 26.38
CA ILE A 636 -1.36 -15.77 24.92
C ILE A 636 -1.46 -17.25 24.52
N ARG A 637 -0.60 -18.14 25.06
CA ARG A 637 -0.69 -19.58 24.77
C ARG A 637 -2.02 -20.19 25.22
N LYS A 638 -2.57 -19.81 26.39
CA LYS A 638 -3.90 -20.26 26.85
C LYS A 638 -5.00 -19.80 25.90
N PHE A 639 -4.99 -18.52 25.52
CA PHE A 639 -5.95 -17.89 24.60
C PHE A 639 -5.90 -18.51 23.19
N SER A 640 -4.71 -18.66 22.61
CA SER A 640 -4.52 -19.35 21.33
C SER A 640 -5.00 -20.80 21.39
N LYS A 641 -4.73 -21.51 22.48
CA LYS A 641 -5.24 -22.87 22.69
C LYS A 641 -6.77 -22.90 22.74
N ASN A 642 -7.42 -21.96 23.43
CA ASN A 642 -8.88 -21.89 23.47
C ASN A 642 -9.46 -21.72 22.04
N ILE A 643 -8.93 -20.76 21.26
CA ILE A 643 -9.36 -20.52 19.87
C ILE A 643 -9.15 -21.78 19.01
N LEU A 644 -7.96 -22.39 19.05
CA LEU A 644 -7.64 -23.57 18.24
C LEU A 644 -8.51 -24.79 18.60
N GLU A 645 -8.76 -25.04 19.87
CA GLU A 645 -9.68 -26.10 20.31
C GLU A 645 -11.13 -25.81 19.88
N GLY A 646 -11.57 -24.54 19.94
CA GLY A 646 -12.87 -24.11 19.43
C GLY A 646 -13.03 -24.33 17.92
N LEU A 647 -12.06 -23.86 17.12
CA LEU A 647 -12.03 -24.09 15.67
C LEU A 647 -11.95 -25.58 15.31
N LEU A 648 -11.15 -26.38 16.03
CA LEU A 648 -11.08 -27.82 15.85
C LEU A 648 -12.45 -28.47 16.09
N PHE A 649 -13.17 -28.06 17.13
CA PHE A 649 -14.53 -28.52 17.41
C PHE A 649 -15.51 -28.11 16.29
N LEU A 650 -15.52 -26.84 15.88
CA LEU A 650 -16.36 -26.34 14.79
C LEU A 650 -16.12 -27.10 13.48
N HIS A 651 -14.86 -27.25 13.07
CA HIS A 651 -14.50 -27.86 11.78
C HIS A 651 -14.71 -29.38 11.80
N THR A 652 -14.31 -30.07 12.86
CA THR A 652 -14.34 -31.54 12.89
C THR A 652 -15.68 -32.11 13.32
N LYS A 653 -16.35 -31.49 14.31
CA LYS A 653 -17.61 -31.98 14.90
C LYS A 653 -18.82 -31.29 14.29
N CYS A 654 -18.85 -29.95 14.30
CA CYS A 654 -20.03 -29.20 13.81
C CYS A 654 -20.11 -29.14 12.28
N LYS A 655 -18.97 -29.22 11.57
CA LYS A 655 -18.85 -28.93 10.14
C LYS A 655 -19.28 -27.49 9.80
N ILE A 656 -18.82 -26.54 10.61
CA ILE A 656 -19.06 -25.10 10.44
C ILE A 656 -17.71 -24.43 10.22
N MET A 657 -17.63 -23.52 9.26
CA MET A 657 -16.52 -22.58 9.07
C MET A 657 -16.98 -21.19 9.53
N HIS A 658 -16.18 -20.51 10.36
CA HIS A 658 -16.55 -19.21 10.95
C HIS A 658 -16.48 -18.04 9.95
N LEU A 659 -15.50 -18.08 9.05
CA LEU A 659 -15.16 -17.07 8.02
C LEU A 659 -14.74 -15.67 8.52
N ASP A 660 -15.06 -15.28 9.75
CA ASP A 660 -14.67 -13.96 10.33
C ASP A 660 -14.04 -14.12 11.73
N ILE A 661 -12.87 -14.77 11.84
CA ILE A 661 -12.12 -14.89 13.11
C ILE A 661 -11.15 -13.73 13.24
N LYS A 662 -11.41 -12.88 14.24
CA LYS A 662 -10.63 -11.68 14.58
C LYS A 662 -10.81 -11.34 16.07
N PRO A 663 -9.99 -10.46 16.68
CA PRO A 663 -10.05 -10.15 18.10
C PRO A 663 -11.44 -9.69 18.59
N GLU A 664 -12.17 -8.93 17.79
CA GLU A 664 -13.53 -8.44 18.08
C GLU A 664 -14.55 -9.59 18.26
N ASN A 665 -14.31 -10.73 17.58
CA ASN A 665 -15.16 -11.92 17.61
C ASN A 665 -14.66 -12.98 18.62
N CYS A 666 -13.67 -12.64 19.46
CA CYS A 666 -13.09 -13.51 20.48
C CYS A 666 -13.30 -12.90 21.87
N LEU A 667 -14.26 -13.43 22.63
CA LEU A 667 -14.71 -12.87 23.90
C LEU A 667 -13.97 -13.48 25.10
N VAL A 668 -13.57 -12.63 26.04
CA VAL A 668 -12.81 -13.00 27.24
C VAL A 668 -13.75 -13.50 28.35
N ASN A 669 -13.58 -14.77 28.71
CA ASN A 669 -14.27 -15.43 29.80
C ASN A 669 -13.42 -15.36 31.08
N VAL A 670 -13.68 -14.35 31.90
CA VAL A 670 -13.09 -14.14 33.23
C VAL A 670 -14.08 -13.31 34.07
N ASP A 671 -14.05 -13.46 35.39
CA ASP A 671 -14.69 -12.51 36.30
C ASP A 671 -13.92 -11.18 36.25
N PRO A 672 -14.55 -10.05 35.88
CA PRO A 672 -13.89 -8.74 35.83
C PRO A 672 -13.24 -8.33 37.15
N GLN A 673 -13.76 -8.77 38.30
CA GLN A 673 -13.20 -8.42 39.62
C GLN A 673 -11.90 -9.19 39.93
N ASN A 674 -11.67 -10.31 39.24
CA ASN A 674 -10.51 -11.19 39.40
C ASN A 674 -9.62 -11.20 38.14
N MET A 675 -9.71 -10.16 37.31
CA MET A 675 -9.03 -10.05 36.01
C MET A 675 -7.59 -9.51 36.13
N ASP A 676 -6.72 -10.21 36.87
CA ASP A 676 -5.27 -10.03 36.72
C ASP A 676 -4.75 -10.99 35.64
N LEU A 677 -4.65 -10.51 34.40
CA LEU A 677 -4.15 -11.36 33.30
C LEU A 677 -2.63 -11.61 33.37
N SER A 678 -1.91 -10.84 34.20
CA SER A 678 -0.48 -11.03 34.46
C SER A 678 -0.23 -12.17 35.45
N ASP A 679 -1.14 -12.41 36.39
CA ASP A 679 -1.12 -13.56 37.27
C ASP A 679 -1.41 -14.86 36.48
N PRO A 680 -0.50 -15.86 36.47
CA PRO A 680 -0.76 -17.17 35.87
C PRO A 680 -1.95 -17.91 36.50
N SER A 681 -2.29 -17.62 37.77
CA SER A 681 -3.40 -18.25 38.50
C SER A 681 -4.78 -17.79 38.00
N CYS A 682 -4.88 -16.60 37.41
CA CYS A 682 -6.14 -16.06 36.89
C CYS A 682 -6.73 -17.00 35.83
N ASN A 683 -7.99 -17.39 36.00
CA ASN A 683 -8.61 -18.38 35.14
C ASN A 683 -9.24 -17.82 33.85
N ALA A 684 -8.77 -16.66 33.35
CA ALA A 684 -9.22 -16.13 32.07
C ALA A 684 -9.04 -17.14 30.92
N SER A 685 -10.04 -17.24 30.05
CA SER A 685 -10.10 -18.07 28.83
C SER A 685 -10.76 -17.27 27.69
N LEU A 686 -10.64 -17.73 26.44
CA LEU A 686 -11.37 -17.13 25.30
C LEU A 686 -12.52 -18.01 24.81
N LYS A 687 -13.56 -17.36 24.27
CA LYS A 687 -14.64 -18.00 23.53
C LYS A 687 -14.88 -17.32 22.18
N ILE A 688 -15.05 -18.11 21.13
CA ILE A 688 -15.39 -17.62 19.78
C ILE A 688 -16.89 -17.28 19.73
N GLY A 689 -17.23 -16.10 19.21
CA GLY A 689 -18.59 -15.60 19.02
C GLY A 689 -18.79 -14.91 17.66
N ASP A 690 -20.02 -14.43 17.43
CA ASP A 690 -20.52 -13.83 16.18
C ASP A 690 -20.46 -14.73 14.93
N PHE A 691 -21.42 -15.64 14.83
CA PHE A 691 -21.52 -16.62 13.73
C PHE A 691 -22.28 -16.08 12.50
N GLY A 692 -22.49 -14.75 12.41
CA GLY A 692 -23.28 -14.10 11.36
C GLY A 692 -22.72 -14.21 9.93
N THR A 693 -21.47 -14.65 9.78
CA THR A 693 -20.76 -14.87 8.50
C THR A 693 -20.45 -16.35 8.21
N SER A 694 -20.90 -17.28 9.08
CA SER A 694 -20.52 -18.69 9.01
C SER A 694 -21.14 -19.46 7.82
N ALA A 695 -20.53 -20.60 7.46
CA ALA A 695 -20.99 -21.49 6.38
C ALA A 695 -20.70 -22.98 6.67
N LEU A 696 -21.45 -23.91 6.06
CA LEU A 696 -21.17 -25.37 6.19
C LEU A 696 -20.20 -25.89 5.13
N SER A 697 -20.01 -25.16 4.02
CA SER A 697 -19.10 -25.55 2.94
C SER A 697 -18.55 -24.34 2.17
N ALA A 698 -17.42 -24.51 1.47
CA ALA A 698 -16.84 -23.45 0.62
C ALA A 698 -17.82 -23.00 -0.49
N LYS A 699 -18.66 -23.91 -0.99
CA LYS A 699 -19.70 -23.60 -1.99
C LYS A 699 -20.87 -22.79 -1.42
N GLU A 700 -21.10 -22.83 -0.10
CA GLU A 700 -22.05 -21.95 0.59
C GLU A 700 -21.40 -20.62 0.99
N ALA A 701 -20.13 -20.63 1.39
CA ALA A 701 -19.35 -19.42 1.65
C ALA A 701 -19.39 -18.46 0.44
N LEU A 702 -19.10 -18.98 -0.76
CA LEU A 702 -19.20 -18.24 -2.03
C LEU A 702 -20.62 -17.78 -2.42
N LYS A 703 -21.64 -18.13 -1.65
CA LYS A 703 -23.04 -17.72 -1.84
C LYS A 703 -23.58 -16.86 -0.70
N HIS A 704 -22.75 -16.54 0.30
CA HIS A 704 -23.20 -15.72 1.42
C HIS A 704 -23.53 -14.29 0.91
N PRO A 705 -24.59 -13.62 1.38
CA PRO A 705 -24.99 -12.29 0.87
C PRO A 705 -23.92 -11.19 0.98
N PHE A 706 -22.87 -11.41 1.76
CA PHE A 706 -21.70 -10.53 1.89
C PHE A 706 -20.64 -10.72 0.79
N PHE A 707 -20.61 -11.87 0.11
CA PHE A 707 -19.61 -12.21 -0.93
C PHE A 707 -20.21 -12.16 -2.35
N ASN A 708 -21.19 -11.28 -2.55
CA ASN A 708 -22.07 -11.26 -3.71
C ASN A 708 -21.34 -10.73 -4.99
N TYR A 709 -20.61 -11.60 -5.68
CA TYR A 709 -20.27 -11.42 -7.10
C TYR A 709 -21.27 -12.21 -7.94
N ASP A 710 -22.10 -11.48 -8.70
CA ASP A 710 -23.13 -12.08 -9.53
C ASP A 710 -22.49 -12.86 -10.69
N CYS A 711 -22.81 -14.15 -10.79
CA CYS A 711 -22.26 -15.04 -11.80
C CYS A 711 -23.30 -15.30 -12.89
N SER A 712 -23.21 -14.55 -13.98
CA SER A 712 -23.89 -14.80 -15.26
C SER A 712 -22.94 -14.52 -16.42
#